data_AF-A0AA38FNK3-F1
#
_entry.id   AF-A0AA38FNK3-F1
#
_cell.length_a   1.000
_cell.length_b   1.000
_cell.length_c   1.000
_cell.angle_alpha   90.00
_cell.angle_beta   90.00
_cell.angle_gamma   90.00
#
_symmetry.space_group_name_H-M   'P 1'
#
loop_
_entity.id
_entity.type
_entity.pdbx_description
1 polymer ?
#
loop_
_entity_poly.entity_id
_entity_poly.type
_entity_poly.pdbx_seq_one_letter_code
_entity_poly.pdbx_strand_id
1 'polypeptide(L)'
;MISIKKQCAGGDAFNCGQSSHLTWKPDKIGIDFNSTRISFSTKREKSTDFNIPPTPERTESRRIMSKQLHATCILFLLRLVFFTGKTLGCAIPPPPVVCNGGGGSCSIFNNQGVWEDRSPCTAAKAVFPTTEQQLVAAVAEAVKKNQKINVIGPWAHSTTRLACVGDGGLIISTRDFASTPLVNAAAKTITVDPGVILRDLLDEAAKKGLAFPTSTSWDGVSAAGSVSTGAHGSGLVGKGSAINEYVVGLRIVVPAPASQGYAKVIQLTEADEDLKAARFSLGTLGAISQITFALQPMFKRSVSLSLENDSGLEDRLEGFLRSYEFANIYWYVSHGKALMGKIDRVSASVPGDGVNKASYQPTTVLGAEKSATKYNAFEDKNDADGLCDDSGTSMNNRIAKGSGFLNDGINFTGFPVVGFNHRMQATGGCQDYHQKRENQTSCTPTKITDKNQSICSWDRRVDSRIKFDLEIRIPLSRARDAMLDIKKIKALNPKALCALEGSGIVMRTMKKSEAYLGPAEDVVTFETNYYRSPKAFTPTWNMDVFQEIEQMLINKHNGSLHWAKSGGHLFQGLASHKTVNLRKFLLVKKRFDPNGLFSNDWTDGLLGIGGKGVEVFKKGCALEKLCKCKEDIHCAPEKGYRCRRGRTHATCILFLLHLVFFTGKIHGCAIPPPTVDCNGGGGSCSIFNNQGVWEDRSPCTAAKAVFPTTEQQLVAAVAEAVKKNQKINVIGPWAHSTTRLACVGDGGLIISTRDFASTPLVNAAAKTITVDPGVILRDLLDEAAKNGLAFPTSTSWDGVSAAGSVSTGAHGSGLVGKGSAINEYVVGLRIVVPRACFSGLR
;
A
#
# COMPACT_ATOMS: atom_id res chain seq x y z
N MET A 1 36.03 30.08 6.38
CA MET A 1 37.27 30.43 7.10
C MET A 1 37.54 29.29 8.09
N ILE A 2 38.72 28.67 8.17
CA ILE A 2 39.98 28.84 7.41
C ILE A 2 40.38 27.48 6.77
N SER A 3 41.10 27.52 5.66
CA SER A 3 41.67 26.33 5.00
C SER A 3 43.18 26.26 5.24
N ILE A 4 43.73 25.06 5.44
CA ILE A 4 45.15 24.78 5.20
C ILE A 4 45.25 23.53 4.31
N LYS A 5 45.75 23.72 3.08
CA LYS A 5 46.27 22.63 2.25
C LYS A 5 47.65 22.22 2.79
N LYS A 6 48.06 20.98 2.55
CA LYS A 6 49.48 20.70 2.28
C LYS A 6 49.59 20.08 0.89
N GLN A 7 50.40 20.70 0.04
CA GLN A 7 50.80 20.16 -1.24
C GLN A 7 51.86 19.07 -1.03
N CYS A 8 51.87 18.07 -1.89
CA CYS A 8 53.11 17.39 -2.25
C CYS A 8 53.69 18.12 -3.46
N ALA A 9 55.01 18.27 -3.51
CA ALA A 9 55.73 18.70 -4.72
C ALA A 9 56.24 17.46 -5.48
N GLY A 10 56.42 17.57 -6.79
CA GLY A 10 57.23 16.62 -7.58
C GLY A 10 58.74 16.89 -7.41
N GLY A 11 59.64 16.16 -8.05
CA GLY A 11 59.54 14.99 -8.94
C GLY A 11 60.74 14.05 -8.70
N ASP A 12 61.16 13.13 -9.55
CA ASP A 12 60.69 12.70 -10.89
C ASP A 12 60.83 11.15 -11.03
N ALA A 13 60.66 10.59 -12.24
CA ALA A 13 60.40 9.16 -12.47
C ALA A 13 61.60 8.31 -12.97
N PHE A 14 61.28 7.07 -13.42
CA PHE A 14 62.09 5.99 -14.03
C PHE A 14 62.79 4.98 -13.07
N ASN A 15 62.95 3.68 -13.39
CA ASN A 15 62.14 2.72 -14.19
C ASN A 15 62.64 1.26 -13.95
N CYS A 16 61.83 0.24 -14.24
CA CYS A 16 62.16 -1.22 -14.19
C CYS A 16 62.54 -1.79 -12.79
N GLY A 17 62.42 -3.10 -12.49
CA GLY A 17 61.81 -4.23 -13.19
C GLY A 17 62.00 -5.58 -12.44
N GLN A 18 61.17 -6.59 -12.75
CA GLN A 18 61.27 -8.02 -12.37
C GLN A 18 61.12 -8.50 -10.89
N SER A 19 59.90 -8.98 -10.59
CA SER A 19 59.55 -10.32 -10.04
C SER A 19 60.36 -11.04 -8.94
N SER A 20 59.65 -11.42 -7.86
CA SER A 20 59.71 -12.79 -7.27
C SER A 20 58.39 -13.15 -6.57
N HIS A 21 57.91 -14.39 -6.69
CA HIS A 21 56.68 -14.86 -6.04
C HIS A 21 56.87 -15.17 -4.55
N LEU A 22 55.82 -14.98 -3.74
CA LEU A 22 55.59 -15.78 -2.53
C LEU A 22 54.09 -15.84 -2.19
N THR A 23 53.55 -17.06 -2.07
CA THR A 23 52.17 -17.34 -1.68
C THR A 23 52.05 -17.56 -0.17
N TRP A 24 50.89 -17.22 0.42
CA TRP A 24 50.59 -17.61 1.81
C TRP A 24 49.17 -18.17 1.96
N LYS A 25 49.05 -19.26 2.72
CA LYS A 25 47.79 -19.82 3.23
C LYS A 25 47.79 -19.70 4.76
N PRO A 26 46.69 -19.31 5.41
CA PRO A 26 46.51 -19.52 6.84
C PRO A 26 45.85 -20.89 7.08
N ASP A 27 46.45 -21.71 7.96
CA ASP A 27 45.85 -22.97 8.42
C ASP A 27 45.69 -22.99 9.96
N LYS A 28 44.82 -23.88 10.41
CA LYS A 28 44.12 -23.93 11.71
C LYS A 28 44.99 -23.85 12.98
N ILE A 29 44.46 -23.18 14.01
CA ILE A 29 44.41 -23.70 15.40
C ILE A 29 42.97 -23.50 15.91
N GLY A 30 42.45 -24.40 16.74
CA GLY A 30 41.14 -24.28 17.39
C GLY A 30 41.13 -24.90 18.79
N ILE A 31 40.16 -24.51 19.63
CA ILE A 31 39.97 -25.02 21.00
C ILE A 31 38.46 -25.26 21.21
N ASP A 32 38.13 -26.38 21.86
CA ASP A 32 36.77 -26.82 22.22
C ASP A 32 36.38 -26.33 23.62
N PHE A 33 35.08 -26.11 23.85
CA PHE A 33 34.51 -25.66 25.12
C PHE A 33 33.19 -26.37 25.44
N ASN A 34 33.30 -27.59 25.97
CA ASN A 34 32.13 -28.41 26.32
C ASN A 34 32.22 -28.96 27.75
N SER A 35 32.02 -28.11 28.77
CA SER A 35 31.55 -28.50 30.12
C SER A 35 31.30 -27.29 31.02
N THR A 36 30.46 -27.47 32.05
CA THR A 36 30.08 -26.44 33.02
C THR A 36 30.75 -26.61 34.39
N ARG A 37 30.96 -25.47 35.06
CA ARG A 37 31.55 -25.24 36.41
C ARG A 37 33.07 -25.14 36.46
N ILE A 38 33.54 -24.10 37.15
CA ILE A 38 34.89 -24.02 37.74
C ILE A 38 34.69 -23.80 39.25
N SER A 39 35.40 -24.59 40.05
CA SER A 39 35.51 -24.43 41.50
C SER A 39 37.00 -24.36 41.86
N PHE A 40 37.39 -23.36 42.64
CA PHE A 40 38.80 -23.16 42.98
C PHE A 40 39.28 -24.16 44.05
N SER A 41 40.46 -24.74 43.81
CA SER A 41 41.26 -25.42 44.83
C SER A 41 42.74 -25.14 44.56
N THR A 42 43.54 -24.96 45.61
CA THR A 42 44.95 -24.56 45.52
C THR A 42 45.85 -25.59 46.19
N LYS A 43 47.01 -25.87 45.59
CA LYS A 43 48.16 -26.49 46.27
C LYS A 43 49.48 -26.01 45.67
N ARG A 44 50.52 -25.97 46.51
CA ARG A 44 51.89 -25.51 46.22
C ARG A 44 52.82 -26.69 45.92
N GLU A 45 53.87 -26.44 45.14
CA GLU A 45 55.27 -26.86 45.33
C GLU A 45 56.16 -25.90 44.49
N LYS A 46 57.46 -25.66 44.72
CA LYS A 46 58.37 -25.78 45.88
C LYS A 46 59.53 -24.75 45.71
N SER A 47 60.47 -24.66 46.66
CA SER A 47 61.44 -23.54 46.79
C SER A 47 62.92 -23.93 46.77
N THR A 48 63.79 -23.01 46.33
CA THR A 48 65.26 -22.84 46.57
C THR A 48 65.66 -21.43 46.00
N ASP A 49 66.68 -20.67 46.42
CA ASP A 49 67.54 -20.73 47.62
C ASP A 49 68.27 -19.38 47.98
N PHE A 50 68.67 -19.24 49.25
CA PHE A 50 69.72 -18.39 49.90
C PHE A 50 70.05 -16.90 49.52
N ASN A 51 69.57 -15.96 50.36
CA ASN A 51 70.29 -15.07 51.31
C ASN A 51 71.45 -14.07 50.96
N ILE A 52 71.22 -12.79 51.39
CA ILE A 52 72.12 -11.89 52.20
C ILE A 52 73.28 -11.16 51.42
N PRO A 53 73.84 -9.97 51.84
CA PRO A 53 73.70 -9.19 53.09
C PRO A 53 73.01 -7.77 53.00
N PRO A 54 73.63 -6.55 53.13
CA PRO A 54 73.09 -5.57 54.10
C PRO A 54 72.78 -4.11 53.65
N THR A 55 71.99 -3.48 54.55
CA THR A 55 71.58 -2.07 54.83
C THR A 55 72.61 -0.92 54.67
N PRO A 56 72.24 0.41 54.72
CA PRO A 56 71.07 1.01 55.41
C PRO A 56 70.37 2.25 54.77
N GLU A 57 69.45 2.87 55.55
CA GLU A 57 68.95 4.27 55.52
C GLU A 57 68.19 4.85 54.29
N ARG A 58 66.87 5.09 54.46
CA ARG A 58 66.34 6.41 54.91
C ARG A 58 64.85 6.37 55.27
N THR A 59 64.49 6.89 56.44
CA THR A 59 63.15 6.76 57.04
C THR A 59 62.30 8.03 57.00
N GLU A 60 62.00 8.59 55.81
CA GLU A 60 61.16 9.81 55.76
C GLU A 60 60.22 9.97 54.54
N SER A 61 59.59 8.88 54.07
CA SER A 61 58.53 8.99 53.03
C SER A 61 57.27 8.14 53.25
N ARG A 62 57.28 7.18 54.19
CA ARG A 62 56.15 6.25 54.39
C ARG A 62 54.92 6.84 55.11
N ARG A 63 55.00 8.02 55.76
CA ARG A 63 53.85 8.64 56.46
C ARG A 63 52.94 9.50 55.59
N ILE A 64 53.36 9.94 54.41
CA ILE A 64 52.53 10.75 53.49
C ILE A 64 51.72 9.83 52.55
N MET A 65 52.38 8.88 51.87
CA MET A 65 51.71 7.96 50.92
C MET A 65 50.58 7.14 51.55
N SER A 66 50.69 6.78 52.84
CA SER A 66 49.66 5.99 53.53
C SER A 66 48.30 6.70 53.63
N LYS A 67 48.26 8.04 53.71
CA LYS A 67 46.99 8.80 53.75
C LYS A 67 46.40 9.00 52.36
N GLN A 68 47.22 9.16 51.31
CA GLN A 68 46.73 9.26 49.94
C GLN A 68 46.17 7.95 49.40
N LEU A 69 46.77 6.79 49.71
CA LEU A 69 46.22 5.49 49.28
C LEU A 69 44.82 5.23 49.84
N HIS A 70 44.58 5.51 51.13
CA HIS A 70 43.26 5.32 51.73
C HIS A 70 42.21 6.27 51.14
N ALA A 71 42.54 7.55 50.93
CA ALA A 71 41.63 8.49 50.27
C ALA A 71 41.29 8.06 48.83
N THR A 72 42.28 7.55 48.09
CA THR A 72 42.08 7.09 46.70
C THR A 72 41.26 5.81 46.64
N CYS A 73 41.51 4.83 47.52
CA CYS A 73 40.70 3.61 47.60
C CYS A 73 39.26 3.89 48.02
N ILE A 74 39.03 4.80 48.98
CA ILE A 74 37.68 5.21 49.38
C ILE A 74 36.97 5.95 48.23
N LEU A 75 37.65 6.82 47.48
CA LEU A 75 37.09 7.43 46.27
C LEU A 75 36.80 6.42 45.14
N PHE A 76 37.61 5.37 45.01
CA PHE A 76 37.40 4.32 44.00
C PHE A 76 36.23 3.40 44.39
N LEU A 77 36.11 3.03 45.67
CA LEU A 77 34.98 2.27 46.21
C LEU A 77 33.68 3.10 46.20
N LEU A 78 33.73 4.39 46.55
CA LEU A 78 32.58 5.28 46.40
C LEU A 78 32.19 5.43 44.92
N ARG A 79 33.14 5.50 43.98
CA ARG A 79 32.81 5.46 42.55
C ARG A 79 32.18 4.14 42.13
N LEU A 80 32.63 2.99 42.64
CA LEU A 80 32.00 1.69 42.39
C LEU A 80 30.59 1.56 43.00
N VAL A 81 30.34 2.16 44.17
CA VAL A 81 29.02 2.16 44.82
C VAL A 81 28.06 3.20 44.19
N PHE A 82 28.56 4.34 43.73
CA PHE A 82 27.76 5.32 42.99
C PHE A 82 27.60 4.99 41.50
N PHE A 83 28.42 4.10 40.93
CA PHE A 83 28.05 3.31 39.75
C PHE A 83 27.06 2.19 40.12
N THR A 84 25.94 2.61 40.74
CA THR A 84 24.66 1.96 40.43
C THR A 84 24.44 2.16 38.94
N GLY A 85 24.84 1.18 38.14
CA GLY A 85 24.66 1.22 36.70
C GLY A 85 23.18 1.39 36.42
N LYS A 86 22.76 2.60 36.02
CA LYS A 86 21.40 2.87 35.56
C LYS A 86 21.07 1.83 34.49
N THR A 87 20.26 0.84 34.83
CA THR A 87 19.71 -0.09 33.86
C THR A 87 19.02 0.74 32.80
N LEU A 88 19.46 0.62 31.54
CA LEU A 88 18.92 1.37 30.41
C LEU A 88 17.48 0.93 30.16
N GLY A 89 16.56 1.51 30.93
CA GLY A 89 15.17 1.08 30.98
C GLY A 89 14.53 1.16 29.60
N CYS A 90 13.84 0.09 29.22
CA CYS A 90 12.95 0.11 28.08
C CYS A 90 11.56 0.57 28.53
N ALA A 91 10.98 1.56 27.86
CA ALA A 91 9.60 1.96 28.13
C ALA A 91 8.65 1.15 27.25
N ILE A 92 7.70 0.46 27.88
CA ILE A 92 6.68 -0.33 27.17
C ILE A 92 5.72 0.65 26.45
N PRO A 93 5.53 0.56 25.12
CA PRO A 93 4.56 1.39 24.40
C PRO A 93 3.13 1.35 24.99
N PRO A 94 2.36 2.45 24.95
CA PRO A 94 0.98 2.41 25.44
C PRO A 94 0.10 1.56 24.50
N PRO A 95 -0.78 0.68 25.02
CA PRO A 95 -1.58 -0.21 24.18
C PRO A 95 -2.48 0.57 23.20
N PRO A 96 -2.89 -0.05 22.07
CA PRO A 96 -3.81 0.55 21.11
C PRO A 96 -5.16 0.97 21.70
N VAL A 97 -5.64 0.23 22.71
CA VAL A 97 -6.93 0.48 23.36
C VAL A 97 -6.67 0.93 24.80
N VAL A 98 -7.15 2.13 25.14
CA VAL A 98 -7.06 2.71 26.50
C VAL A 98 -8.47 3.15 26.91
N CYS A 99 -8.97 2.63 28.02
CA CYS A 99 -10.36 2.84 28.47
C CYS A 99 -10.43 3.30 29.92
N ASN A 100 -11.42 4.12 30.21
CA ASN A 100 -11.74 4.54 31.56
C ASN A 100 -12.50 3.45 32.33
N GLY A 101 -12.44 3.50 33.67
CA GLY A 101 -13.28 2.76 34.64
C GLY A 101 -13.80 1.39 34.19
N GLY A 102 -13.01 0.33 34.35
CA GLY A 102 -13.46 -1.05 34.09
C GLY A 102 -13.69 -1.40 32.61
N GLY A 103 -13.23 -0.58 31.67
CA GLY A 103 -13.37 -0.84 30.24
C GLY A 103 -14.57 -0.13 29.58
N GLY A 104 -15.08 0.95 30.18
CA GLY A 104 -16.08 1.85 29.60
C GLY A 104 -15.52 2.68 28.44
N SER A 105 -15.82 3.99 28.38
CA SER A 105 -15.38 4.85 27.26
C SER A 105 -13.88 4.70 26.95
N CYS A 106 -13.59 4.35 25.70
CA CYS A 106 -12.26 4.02 25.20
C CYS A 106 -11.77 4.99 24.13
N SER A 107 -10.48 5.28 24.15
CA SER A 107 -9.72 5.84 23.03
C SER A 107 -8.87 4.76 22.36
N ILE A 108 -8.84 4.79 21.03
CA ILE A 108 -8.23 3.80 20.15
C ILE A 108 -7.15 4.49 19.30
N PHE A 109 -5.97 3.87 19.20
CA PHE A 109 -4.79 4.42 18.54
C PHE A 109 -4.14 3.36 17.65
N ASN A 110 -3.60 3.78 16.51
CA ASN A 110 -2.71 2.94 15.70
C ASN A 110 -1.28 2.96 16.26
N ASN A 111 -0.39 2.19 15.62
CA ASN A 111 1.05 2.20 15.91
C ASN A 111 1.67 3.62 15.91
N GLN A 112 1.28 4.53 15.01
CA GLN A 112 1.79 5.91 14.95
C GLN A 112 1.14 6.86 15.98
N GLY A 113 0.16 6.39 16.75
CA GLY A 113 -0.62 7.22 17.69
C GLY A 113 -1.62 8.18 17.06
N VAL A 114 -1.69 8.28 15.73
CA VAL A 114 -2.55 9.22 15.00
C VAL A 114 -3.08 8.60 13.71
N TRP A 115 -4.40 8.69 13.52
CA TRP A 115 -5.10 8.20 12.33
C TRP A 115 -4.86 9.12 11.11
N GLU A 116 -5.16 8.63 9.91
CA GLU A 116 -5.02 9.42 8.67
C GLU A 116 -5.75 10.77 8.74
N ASP A 117 -6.93 10.85 9.34
CA ASP A 117 -7.71 12.09 9.42
C ASP A 117 -7.41 12.98 10.65
N ARG A 118 -6.48 12.53 11.50
CA ARG A 118 -6.14 13.05 12.84
C ARG A 118 -7.29 13.13 13.85
N SER A 119 -8.49 12.65 13.52
CA SER A 119 -9.60 12.68 14.49
C SER A 119 -9.48 11.52 15.51
N PRO A 120 -9.97 11.71 16.75
CA PRO A 120 -10.07 10.62 17.71
C PRO A 120 -10.79 9.40 17.12
N CYS A 121 -10.42 8.22 17.61
CA CYS A 121 -11.09 6.96 17.30
C CYS A 121 -11.52 6.37 18.64
N THR A 122 -12.81 6.14 18.81
CA THR A 122 -13.45 5.95 20.12
C THR A 122 -14.39 4.74 20.12
N ALA A 123 -14.76 4.30 21.33
CA ALA A 123 -15.76 3.26 21.57
C ALA A 123 -16.45 3.47 22.92
N ALA A 124 -17.68 2.98 23.06
CA ALA A 124 -18.44 3.00 24.31
C ALA A 124 -17.86 2.02 25.34
N LYS A 125 -17.29 0.92 24.86
CA LYS A 125 -16.72 -0.16 25.67
C LYS A 125 -15.62 -0.89 24.89
N ALA A 126 -14.67 -1.49 25.61
CA ALA A 126 -13.84 -2.58 25.10
C ALA A 126 -13.99 -3.86 25.92
N VAL A 127 -13.75 -5.00 25.27
CA VAL A 127 -13.64 -6.32 25.90
C VAL A 127 -12.39 -7.04 25.43
N PHE A 128 -11.88 -7.91 26.30
CA PHE A 128 -10.60 -8.59 26.17
C PHE A 128 -10.83 -10.10 26.38
N PRO A 129 -11.45 -10.80 25.40
CA PRO A 129 -11.65 -12.24 25.52
C PRO A 129 -10.30 -12.96 25.56
N THR A 130 -10.30 -14.12 26.21
CA THR A 130 -9.18 -15.08 26.29
C THR A 130 -9.53 -16.42 25.63
N THR A 131 -10.80 -16.63 25.27
CA THR A 131 -11.30 -17.86 24.62
C THR A 131 -12.37 -17.55 23.58
N GLU A 132 -12.65 -18.51 22.69
CA GLU A 132 -13.73 -18.41 21.71
C GLU A 132 -15.12 -18.24 22.37
N GLN A 133 -15.39 -18.87 23.51
CA GLN A 133 -16.67 -18.74 24.21
C GLN A 133 -16.89 -17.30 24.72
N GLN A 134 -15.83 -16.65 25.23
CA GLN A 134 -15.89 -15.24 25.63
C GLN A 134 -16.05 -14.32 24.41
N LEU A 135 -15.46 -14.66 23.26
CA LEU A 135 -15.65 -13.95 22.01
C LEU A 135 -17.09 -14.08 21.47
N VAL A 136 -17.67 -15.29 21.50
CA VAL A 136 -19.09 -15.53 21.16
C VAL A 136 -20.01 -14.72 22.06
N ALA A 137 -19.80 -14.74 23.39
CA ALA A 137 -20.59 -13.96 24.34
C ALA A 137 -20.49 -12.43 24.09
N ALA A 138 -19.30 -11.94 23.75
CA ALA A 138 -19.09 -10.53 23.41
C ALA A 138 -19.85 -10.10 22.15
N VAL A 139 -19.82 -10.92 21.09
CA VAL A 139 -20.57 -10.65 19.85
C VAL A 139 -22.08 -10.77 20.10
N ALA A 140 -22.53 -11.80 20.82
CA ALA A 140 -23.94 -12.01 21.14
C ALA A 140 -24.58 -10.82 21.89
N GLU A 141 -23.90 -10.31 22.93
CA GLU A 141 -24.40 -9.18 23.72
C GLU A 141 -24.40 -7.85 22.93
N ALA A 142 -23.48 -7.68 21.97
CA ALA A 142 -23.50 -6.54 21.05
C ALA A 142 -24.61 -6.65 20.00
N VAL A 143 -24.80 -7.83 19.40
CA VAL A 143 -25.89 -8.11 18.43
C VAL A 143 -27.26 -7.90 19.08
N LYS A 144 -27.45 -8.39 20.31
CA LYS A 144 -28.66 -8.18 21.13
C LYS A 144 -28.97 -6.69 21.38
N LYS A 145 -27.96 -5.82 21.34
CA LYS A 145 -28.09 -4.35 21.49
C LYS A 145 -28.09 -3.59 20.16
N ASN A 146 -28.02 -4.30 19.02
CA ASN A 146 -27.76 -3.72 17.69
C ASN A 146 -26.51 -2.81 17.66
N GLN A 147 -25.51 -3.14 18.48
CA GLN A 147 -24.30 -2.35 18.68
C GLN A 147 -23.25 -2.66 17.61
N LYS A 148 -22.65 -1.63 17.01
CA LYS A 148 -21.50 -1.78 16.09
C LYS A 148 -20.31 -2.44 16.79
N ILE A 149 -19.61 -3.33 16.09
CA ILE A 149 -18.50 -4.14 16.59
C ILE A 149 -17.28 -3.91 15.70
N ASN A 150 -16.09 -3.82 16.29
CA ASN A 150 -14.84 -3.98 15.54
C ASN A 150 -13.80 -4.76 16.35
N VAL A 151 -12.87 -5.41 15.66
CA VAL A 151 -11.87 -6.32 16.23
C VAL A 151 -10.47 -5.74 16.04
N ILE A 152 -9.69 -5.66 17.11
CA ILE A 152 -8.36 -5.02 17.08
C ILE A 152 -7.28 -5.95 17.64
N GLY A 153 -6.19 -6.10 16.88
CA GLY A 153 -5.00 -6.82 17.31
C GLY A 153 -4.20 -6.07 18.39
N PRO A 154 -3.24 -6.73 19.05
CA PRO A 154 -2.42 -6.16 20.13
C PRO A 154 -1.67 -4.86 19.78
N TRP A 155 -1.46 -4.57 18.50
CA TRP A 155 -0.58 -3.49 18.03
C TRP A 155 -1.18 -2.48 17.03
N ALA A 156 -2.40 -2.72 16.52
CA ALA A 156 -3.13 -1.81 15.61
C ALA A 156 -2.26 -1.16 14.50
N HIS A 157 -1.52 -1.96 13.73
CA HIS A 157 -0.52 -1.47 12.76
C HIS A 157 -1.11 -0.99 11.41
N SER A 158 -2.43 -0.83 11.29
CA SER A 158 -3.08 -0.21 10.13
C SER A 158 -3.06 1.32 10.28
N THR A 159 -2.75 2.07 9.21
CA THR A 159 -2.85 3.54 9.26
C THR A 159 -4.31 4.02 9.13
N THR A 160 -5.10 3.24 8.39
CA THR A 160 -6.50 3.49 8.05
C THR A 160 -7.44 3.34 9.24
N ARG A 161 -8.60 4.01 9.22
CA ARG A 161 -9.68 3.87 10.23
C ARG A 161 -10.39 2.50 10.22
N LEU A 162 -9.80 1.49 9.60
CA LEU A 162 -10.26 0.10 9.57
C LEU A 162 -10.54 -0.47 10.98
N ALA A 163 -9.77 -0.07 12.00
CA ALA A 163 -9.94 -0.53 13.38
C ALA A 163 -10.90 0.33 14.23
N CYS A 164 -11.54 1.35 13.67
CA CYS A 164 -12.47 2.22 14.40
C CYS A 164 -13.89 1.65 14.44
N VAL A 165 -14.63 1.91 15.52
CA VAL A 165 -16.03 1.50 15.67
C VAL A 165 -16.99 2.69 15.91
N GLY A 166 -16.49 3.79 16.48
CA GLY A 166 -17.27 5.01 16.78
C GLY A 166 -17.85 5.00 18.20
N ASP A 167 -18.27 6.17 18.68
CA ASP A 167 -18.54 6.40 20.11
C ASP A 167 -19.55 5.45 20.76
N GLY A 168 -20.55 4.97 20.01
CA GLY A 168 -21.53 3.99 20.49
C GLY A 168 -21.10 2.51 20.40
N GLY A 169 -19.97 2.21 19.77
CA GLY A 169 -19.57 0.84 19.41
C GLY A 169 -18.80 0.07 20.48
N LEU A 170 -18.61 -1.23 20.22
CA LEU A 170 -17.82 -2.17 21.01
C LEU A 170 -16.49 -2.50 20.30
N ILE A 171 -15.37 -2.37 21.00
CA ILE A 171 -14.09 -2.94 20.57
C ILE A 171 -13.83 -4.28 21.22
N ILE A 172 -13.51 -5.28 20.41
CA ILE A 172 -13.03 -6.59 20.85
C ILE A 172 -11.52 -6.63 20.60
N SER A 173 -10.71 -6.60 21.66
CA SER A 173 -9.26 -6.69 21.51
C SER A 173 -8.79 -8.13 21.67
N THR A 174 -8.11 -8.65 20.65
CA THR A 174 -7.60 -10.04 20.64
C THR A 174 -6.28 -10.19 21.39
N ARG A 175 -5.73 -9.12 21.99
CA ARG A 175 -4.41 -9.12 22.63
C ARG A 175 -4.22 -10.21 23.71
N ASP A 176 -5.31 -10.57 24.39
CA ASP A 176 -5.33 -11.54 25.49
C ASP A 176 -5.83 -12.94 25.03
N PHE A 177 -6.25 -13.08 23.75
CA PHE A 177 -6.61 -14.35 23.09
C PHE A 177 -5.47 -14.80 22.18
N ALA A 178 -4.38 -15.27 22.80
CA ALA A 178 -3.13 -15.62 22.15
C ALA A 178 -2.43 -16.78 22.86
N SER A 179 -3.06 -17.97 22.88
CA SER A 179 -2.43 -19.19 23.40
C SER A 179 -1.34 -19.75 22.46
N THR A 180 -0.54 -20.69 22.96
CA THR A 180 0.60 -21.27 22.23
C THR A 180 0.15 -21.96 20.93
N PRO A 181 0.73 -21.60 19.77
CA PRO A 181 0.43 -22.23 18.48
C PRO A 181 0.47 -23.77 18.49
N LEU A 182 -0.59 -24.40 17.98
CA LEU A 182 -0.73 -25.85 17.90
C LEU A 182 -0.20 -26.35 16.54
N VAL A 183 1.00 -26.94 16.54
CA VAL A 183 1.65 -27.41 15.31
C VAL A 183 1.41 -28.91 15.09
N ASN A 184 0.77 -29.26 13.98
CA ASN A 184 0.69 -30.64 13.49
C ASN A 184 1.82 -30.89 12.47
N ALA A 185 2.90 -31.54 12.92
CA ALA A 185 4.08 -31.79 12.09
C ALA A 185 3.82 -32.73 10.90
N ALA A 186 2.92 -33.72 11.06
CA ALA A 186 2.60 -34.70 10.03
C ALA A 186 1.73 -34.10 8.91
N ALA A 187 0.67 -33.36 9.28
CA ALA A 187 -0.18 -32.62 8.34
C ALA A 187 0.51 -31.36 7.77
N LYS A 188 1.63 -30.93 8.37
CA LYS A 188 2.33 -29.66 8.09
C LYS A 188 1.38 -28.47 8.21
N THR A 189 0.69 -28.38 9.34
CA THR A 189 -0.21 -27.26 9.66
C THR A 189 0.08 -26.65 11.02
N ILE A 190 -0.33 -25.40 11.22
CA ILE A 190 -0.29 -24.70 12.50
C ILE A 190 -1.62 -24.00 12.75
N THR A 191 -2.22 -24.27 13.90
CA THR A 191 -3.49 -23.67 14.34
C THR A 191 -3.20 -22.64 15.42
N VAL A 192 -3.74 -21.43 15.27
CA VAL A 192 -3.46 -20.27 16.15
C VAL A 192 -4.73 -19.51 16.51
N ASP A 193 -4.70 -18.90 17.70
CA ASP A 193 -5.67 -17.91 18.14
C ASP A 193 -5.47 -16.56 17.40
N PRO A 194 -6.51 -15.71 17.31
CA PRO A 194 -6.47 -14.49 16.51
C PRO A 194 -5.48 -13.41 17.00
N GLY A 195 -5.08 -13.46 18.28
CA GLY A 195 -4.14 -12.54 18.91
C GLY A 195 -2.66 -12.89 18.72
N VAL A 196 -2.33 -14.15 18.42
CA VAL A 196 -0.95 -14.63 18.21
C VAL A 196 -0.23 -13.77 17.19
N ILE A 197 0.97 -13.28 17.52
CA ILE A 197 1.78 -12.50 16.58
C ILE A 197 2.59 -13.41 15.64
N LEU A 198 2.92 -12.90 14.44
CA LEU A 198 3.65 -13.68 13.45
C LEU A 198 4.98 -14.21 14.00
N ARG A 199 5.72 -13.46 14.84
CA ARG A 199 6.95 -13.95 15.49
C ARG A 199 6.74 -15.29 16.19
N ASP A 200 5.71 -15.42 17.02
CA ASP A 200 5.46 -16.66 17.78
C ASP A 200 5.05 -17.81 16.84
N LEU A 201 4.24 -17.52 15.81
CA LEU A 201 3.87 -18.48 14.76
C LEU A 201 5.11 -18.98 14.00
N LEU A 202 6.02 -18.07 13.63
CA LEU A 202 7.28 -18.39 12.95
C LEU A 202 8.21 -19.26 13.82
N ASP A 203 8.33 -18.92 15.10
CA ASP A 203 9.24 -19.60 16.02
C ASP A 203 8.70 -20.98 16.46
N GLU A 204 7.39 -21.14 16.69
CA GLU A 204 6.78 -22.46 17.00
C GLU A 204 6.79 -23.42 15.80
N ALA A 205 6.52 -22.92 14.59
CA ALA A 205 6.70 -23.73 13.38
C ALA A 205 8.15 -24.24 13.27
N ALA A 206 9.12 -23.35 13.54
CA ALA A 206 10.54 -23.67 13.46
C ALA A 206 10.97 -24.74 14.48
N LYS A 207 10.44 -24.69 15.71
CA LYS A 207 10.67 -25.72 16.76
C LYS A 207 10.21 -27.13 16.35
N LYS A 208 9.36 -27.27 15.32
CA LYS A 208 8.93 -28.56 14.76
C LYS A 208 9.55 -28.89 13.40
N GLY A 209 10.60 -28.18 12.99
CA GLY A 209 11.27 -28.42 11.70
C GLY A 209 10.45 -27.97 10.49
N LEU A 210 9.51 -27.04 10.66
CA LEU A 210 8.65 -26.51 9.61
C LEU A 210 8.84 -24.99 9.44
N ALA A 211 8.57 -24.49 8.23
CA ALA A 211 8.61 -23.08 7.89
C ALA A 211 7.24 -22.57 7.47
N PHE A 212 6.80 -21.45 8.04
CA PHE A 212 5.69 -20.67 7.48
C PHE A 212 6.20 -19.92 6.24
N PRO A 213 5.60 -20.05 5.04
CA PRO A 213 6.31 -19.78 3.78
C PRO A 213 6.62 -18.31 3.49
N THR A 214 5.80 -17.40 4.02
CA THR A 214 5.86 -15.95 3.78
C THR A 214 5.54 -15.18 5.06
N SER A 215 5.91 -13.90 5.13
CA SER A 215 5.60 -13.01 6.26
C SER A 215 5.63 -11.56 5.79
N THR A 216 5.02 -10.66 6.57
CA THR A 216 5.32 -9.22 6.52
C THR A 216 6.75 -8.92 7.00
N SER A 217 7.25 -7.74 6.63
CA SER A 217 8.57 -7.23 7.06
C SER A 217 8.70 -7.09 8.57
N TRP A 218 7.63 -6.64 9.24
CA TRP A 218 7.48 -6.72 10.70
C TRP A 218 6.75 -8.00 11.12
N ASP A 219 7.17 -8.60 12.22
CA ASP A 219 6.69 -9.86 12.79
C ASP A 219 5.73 -9.67 13.98
N GLY A 220 5.50 -8.44 14.47
CA GLY A 220 4.57 -8.14 15.56
C GLY A 220 3.10 -7.99 15.17
N VAL A 221 2.75 -8.16 13.89
CA VAL A 221 1.34 -8.18 13.44
C VAL A 221 0.67 -9.48 13.93
N SER A 222 -0.60 -9.43 14.37
CA SER A 222 -1.32 -10.65 14.75
C SER A 222 -1.82 -11.46 13.56
N ALA A 223 -2.03 -12.76 13.75
CA ALA A 223 -2.51 -13.70 12.74
C ALA A 223 -3.83 -13.24 12.10
N ALA A 224 -4.84 -12.88 12.92
CA ALA A 224 -6.12 -12.40 12.39
C ALA A 224 -6.02 -11.03 11.70
N GLY A 225 -5.15 -10.13 12.16
CA GLY A 225 -4.89 -8.87 11.48
C GLY A 225 -4.23 -9.06 10.11
N SER A 226 -3.24 -9.97 10.05
CA SER A 226 -2.49 -10.30 8.83
C SER A 226 -3.39 -10.94 7.76
N VAL A 227 -4.26 -11.88 8.17
CA VAL A 227 -5.24 -12.53 7.29
C VAL A 227 -6.32 -11.53 6.85
N SER A 228 -6.95 -10.82 7.79
CA SER A 228 -8.06 -9.91 7.46
C SER A 228 -7.68 -8.78 6.50
N THR A 229 -6.44 -8.32 6.53
CA THR A 229 -5.94 -7.22 5.68
C THR A 229 -5.21 -7.68 4.40
N GLY A 230 -5.02 -8.99 4.24
CA GLY A 230 -4.27 -9.60 3.14
C GLY A 230 -2.81 -9.13 3.10
N ALA A 231 -2.16 -9.19 4.26
CA ALA A 231 -0.77 -8.81 4.43
C ALA A 231 0.18 -9.81 3.76
N HIS A 232 1.32 -9.34 3.27
CA HIS A 232 2.19 -10.12 2.39
C HIS A 232 3.67 -9.75 2.46
N GLY A 233 4.52 -10.68 2.01
CA GLY A 233 5.94 -10.48 1.75
C GLY A 233 6.20 -10.03 0.31
N SER A 234 7.07 -10.78 -0.36
CA SER A 234 7.34 -10.72 -1.81
C SER A 234 7.52 -12.14 -2.37
N GLY A 235 7.13 -12.40 -3.62
CA GLY A 235 7.27 -13.71 -4.28
C GLY A 235 6.06 -14.15 -5.12
N LEU A 236 6.33 -14.82 -6.26
CA LEU A 236 5.35 -15.32 -7.24
C LEU A 236 5.26 -16.86 -7.31
N VAL A 237 6.19 -17.57 -6.66
CA VAL A 237 6.30 -19.04 -6.65
C VAL A 237 5.21 -19.66 -5.75
N GLY A 238 4.76 -20.88 -6.07
CA GLY A 238 3.75 -21.59 -5.27
C GLY A 238 2.42 -20.82 -5.18
N LYS A 239 1.85 -20.71 -3.96
CA LYS A 239 0.69 -19.85 -3.64
C LYS A 239 1.05 -18.35 -3.53
N GLY A 240 2.30 -17.96 -3.77
CA GLY A 240 2.75 -16.56 -3.73
C GLY A 240 3.04 -16.03 -2.32
N SER A 241 3.13 -14.71 -2.18
CA SER A 241 3.62 -14.02 -0.98
C SER A 241 2.56 -13.63 0.06
N ALA A 242 1.27 -13.83 -0.22
CA ALA A 242 0.17 -13.34 0.61
C ALA A 242 -0.22 -14.34 1.72
N ILE A 243 -0.25 -13.87 2.97
CA ILE A 243 -0.46 -14.70 4.18
C ILE A 243 -1.82 -15.42 4.13
N ASN A 244 -2.85 -14.75 3.58
CA ASN A 244 -4.21 -15.28 3.42
C ASN A 244 -4.32 -16.52 2.53
N GLU A 245 -3.45 -16.72 1.52
CA GLU A 245 -3.54 -17.89 0.64
C GLU A 245 -3.06 -19.19 1.32
N TYR A 246 -2.33 -19.07 2.44
CA TYR A 246 -1.88 -20.19 3.25
C TYR A 246 -2.88 -20.61 4.33
N VAL A 247 -4.04 -19.93 4.45
CA VAL A 247 -5.13 -20.34 5.35
C VAL A 247 -5.87 -21.53 4.75
N VAL A 248 -5.85 -22.66 5.43
CA VAL A 248 -6.52 -23.92 5.02
C VAL A 248 -7.75 -24.26 5.88
N GLY A 249 -7.90 -23.61 7.02
CA GLY A 249 -9.10 -23.66 7.85
C GLY A 249 -9.22 -22.43 8.74
N LEU A 250 -10.45 -22.04 9.08
CA LEU A 250 -10.73 -20.80 9.83
C LEU A 250 -12.03 -20.95 10.61
N ARG A 251 -12.07 -20.41 11.84
CA ARG A 251 -13.29 -20.24 12.65
C ARG A 251 -13.60 -18.75 12.80
N ILE A 252 -14.85 -18.37 12.63
CA ILE A 252 -15.32 -16.99 12.69
C ILE A 252 -16.65 -16.88 13.43
N VAL A 253 -16.70 -15.97 14.41
CA VAL A 253 -17.90 -15.61 15.16
C VAL A 253 -18.68 -14.56 14.39
N VAL A 254 -19.92 -14.88 14.06
CA VAL A 254 -20.81 -14.02 13.26
C VAL A 254 -22.13 -13.74 14.01
N PRO A 255 -22.81 -12.62 13.71
CA PRO A 255 -24.18 -12.37 14.16
C PRO A 255 -25.14 -13.53 13.84
N ALA A 256 -26.10 -13.77 14.73
CA ALA A 256 -27.14 -14.78 14.54
C ALA A 256 -28.49 -14.29 15.11
N PRO A 257 -29.62 -14.94 14.75
CA PRO A 257 -30.91 -14.67 15.39
C PRO A 257 -30.90 -14.97 16.89
N ALA A 258 -31.88 -14.41 17.63
CA ALA A 258 -32.06 -14.71 19.06
C ALA A 258 -32.22 -16.21 19.34
N SER A 259 -32.90 -16.95 18.45
CA SER A 259 -33.06 -18.42 18.50
C SER A 259 -31.77 -19.22 18.28
N GLN A 260 -30.67 -18.56 17.90
CA GLN A 260 -29.32 -19.11 17.79
C GLN A 260 -28.35 -18.44 18.77
N GLY A 261 -28.86 -17.80 19.84
CA GLY A 261 -28.04 -17.18 20.89
C GLY A 261 -27.40 -15.84 20.51
N TYR A 262 -27.93 -15.13 19.51
CA TYR A 262 -27.45 -13.83 18.99
C TYR A 262 -26.07 -13.85 18.30
N ALA A 263 -25.22 -14.85 18.53
CA ALA A 263 -23.99 -15.07 17.76
C ALA A 263 -23.67 -16.56 17.65
N LYS A 264 -22.98 -16.96 16.57
CA LYS A 264 -22.54 -18.34 16.34
C LYS A 264 -21.16 -18.41 15.72
N VAL A 265 -20.49 -19.54 15.88
CA VAL A 265 -19.25 -19.85 15.15
C VAL A 265 -19.61 -20.50 13.82
N ILE A 266 -19.00 -20.02 12.73
CA ILE A 266 -18.89 -20.74 11.47
C ILE A 266 -17.46 -21.29 11.38
N GLN A 267 -17.32 -22.58 11.08
CA GLN A 267 -16.05 -23.21 10.75
C GLN A 267 -15.98 -23.40 9.23
N LEU A 268 -14.82 -23.11 8.64
CA LEU A 268 -14.56 -23.13 7.20
C LEU A 268 -13.24 -23.86 6.92
N THR A 269 -13.17 -24.50 5.76
CA THR A 269 -12.05 -25.32 5.24
C THR A 269 -11.79 -24.99 3.77
N GLU A 270 -10.74 -25.56 3.13
CA GLU A 270 -10.52 -25.37 1.68
C GLU A 270 -11.65 -25.94 0.79
N ALA A 271 -12.58 -26.75 1.34
CA ALA A 271 -13.79 -27.18 0.64
C ALA A 271 -14.91 -26.11 0.61
N ASP A 272 -14.84 -25.08 1.46
CA ASP A 272 -15.89 -24.07 1.61
C ASP A 272 -15.57 -22.83 0.76
N GLU A 273 -16.40 -22.53 -0.26
CA GLU A 273 -16.25 -21.32 -1.10
C GLU A 273 -16.27 -20.01 -0.29
N ASP A 274 -16.85 -20.01 0.91
CA ASP A 274 -16.89 -18.85 1.82
C ASP A 274 -15.54 -18.61 2.53
N LEU A 275 -14.63 -19.60 2.58
CA LEU A 275 -13.26 -19.38 3.06
C LEU A 275 -12.53 -18.33 2.22
N LYS A 276 -12.84 -18.24 0.92
CA LYS A 276 -12.28 -17.22 0.00
C LYS A 276 -12.73 -15.79 0.35
N ALA A 277 -13.83 -15.62 1.09
CA ALA A 277 -14.19 -14.34 1.69
C ALA A 277 -13.60 -14.20 3.10
N ALA A 278 -13.71 -15.25 3.94
CA ALA A 278 -13.29 -15.20 5.33
C ALA A 278 -11.78 -15.02 5.53
N ARG A 279 -10.95 -15.60 4.64
CA ARG A 279 -9.49 -15.44 4.66
C ARG A 279 -9.00 -14.07 4.19
N PHE A 280 -9.88 -13.17 3.74
CA PHE A 280 -9.55 -11.78 3.41
C PHE A 280 -10.77 -10.89 3.64
N SER A 281 -11.12 -10.68 4.92
CA SER A 281 -12.43 -10.17 5.35
C SER A 281 -12.52 -8.68 5.66
N LEU A 282 -11.38 -7.98 5.80
CA LEU A 282 -11.27 -6.66 6.43
C LEU A 282 -11.92 -6.61 7.85
N GLY A 283 -12.12 -7.75 8.51
CA GLY A 283 -12.92 -7.86 9.74
C GLY A 283 -14.43 -7.72 9.54
N THR A 284 -14.89 -7.29 8.36
CA THR A 284 -16.29 -6.92 8.05
C THR A 284 -17.26 -8.10 7.94
N LEU A 285 -16.80 -9.34 8.12
CA LEU A 285 -17.62 -10.56 8.09
C LEU A 285 -17.94 -11.10 9.49
N GLY A 286 -17.27 -10.62 10.53
CA GLY A 286 -17.30 -11.22 11.87
C GLY A 286 -15.91 -11.32 12.50
N ALA A 287 -15.86 -11.77 13.76
CA ALA A 287 -14.63 -11.89 14.52
C ALA A 287 -13.97 -13.27 14.33
N ILE A 288 -12.81 -13.32 13.68
CA ILE A 288 -12.04 -14.57 13.55
C ILE A 288 -11.65 -15.06 14.95
N SER A 289 -11.96 -16.33 15.26
CA SER A 289 -11.70 -16.98 16.55
C SER A 289 -10.58 -18.01 16.50
N GLN A 290 -10.24 -18.53 15.32
CA GLN A 290 -9.12 -19.46 15.13
C GLN A 290 -8.70 -19.50 13.66
N ILE A 291 -7.42 -19.70 13.37
CA ILE A 291 -6.89 -19.84 12.01
C ILE A 291 -5.97 -21.06 11.95
N THR A 292 -6.13 -21.90 10.92
CA THR A 292 -5.20 -22.98 10.59
C THR A 292 -4.49 -22.67 9.28
N PHE A 293 -3.17 -22.58 9.34
CA PHE A 293 -2.30 -22.33 8.19
C PHE A 293 -1.58 -23.60 7.73
N ALA A 294 -1.32 -23.69 6.42
CA ALA A 294 -0.37 -24.63 5.85
C ALA A 294 1.08 -24.17 6.07
N LEU A 295 1.95 -25.14 6.36
CA LEU A 295 3.39 -25.00 6.51
C LEU A 295 4.13 -25.78 5.42
N GLN A 296 5.43 -25.50 5.28
CA GLN A 296 6.37 -26.26 4.47
C GLN A 296 7.43 -26.92 5.36
N PRO A 297 8.19 -27.93 4.89
CA PRO A 297 9.43 -28.34 5.53
C PRO A 297 10.37 -27.14 5.74
N MET A 298 11.15 -27.14 6.83
CA MET A 298 12.09 -26.04 7.10
C MET A 298 13.09 -25.85 5.94
N PHE A 299 13.38 -24.58 5.66
CA PHE A 299 14.37 -24.17 4.67
C PHE A 299 15.15 -22.94 5.16
N LYS A 300 16.27 -22.67 4.50
CA LYS A 300 17.04 -21.43 4.69
C LYS A 300 16.79 -20.48 3.53
N ARG A 301 16.91 -19.18 3.76
CA ARG A 301 17.03 -18.18 2.69
C ARG A 301 18.49 -17.86 2.46
N SER A 302 18.89 -17.79 1.20
CA SER A 302 20.12 -17.15 0.75
C SER A 302 19.76 -15.74 0.27
N VAL A 303 20.32 -14.71 0.91
CA VAL A 303 20.08 -13.29 0.58
C VAL A 303 21.35 -12.67 0.05
N SER A 304 21.29 -12.09 -1.15
CA SER A 304 22.31 -11.21 -1.72
C SER A 304 21.68 -9.89 -2.17
N LEU A 305 22.30 -8.76 -1.85
CA LEU A 305 21.86 -7.45 -2.33
C LEU A 305 22.91 -6.84 -3.28
N SER A 306 22.47 -6.19 -4.35
CA SER A 306 23.33 -5.41 -5.25
C SER A 306 22.72 -4.05 -5.58
N LEU A 307 23.51 -2.98 -5.50
CA LEU A 307 23.11 -1.63 -5.89
C LEU A 307 23.48 -1.42 -7.36
N GLU A 308 22.47 -1.35 -8.22
CA GLU A 308 22.60 -1.31 -9.68
C GLU A 308 22.11 0.05 -10.23
N ASN A 309 22.42 0.36 -11.49
CA ASN A 309 21.77 1.46 -12.21
C ASN A 309 20.32 1.07 -12.57
N ASP A 310 19.41 2.05 -12.58
CA ASP A 310 18.01 1.83 -12.94
C ASP A 310 17.73 1.92 -14.47
N SER A 311 18.76 2.10 -15.28
CA SER A 311 18.70 2.09 -16.75
C SER A 311 18.21 0.73 -17.26
N GLY A 312 17.12 0.70 -18.02
CA GLY A 312 16.50 -0.54 -18.52
C GLY A 312 15.94 -1.45 -17.42
N LEU A 313 15.77 -0.93 -16.19
CA LEU A 313 15.16 -1.68 -15.09
C LEU A 313 13.71 -2.04 -15.41
N GLU A 314 12.98 -1.13 -16.07
CA GLU A 314 11.61 -1.27 -16.55
C GLU A 314 11.44 -2.42 -17.56
N ASP A 315 12.47 -2.71 -18.37
CA ASP A 315 12.46 -3.80 -19.36
C ASP A 315 12.81 -5.15 -18.72
N ARG A 316 13.75 -5.16 -17.77
CA ARG A 316 14.20 -6.38 -17.06
C ARG A 316 13.42 -6.70 -15.78
N LEU A 317 12.43 -5.86 -15.40
CA LEU A 317 11.73 -5.92 -14.12
C LEU A 317 11.10 -7.29 -13.87
N GLU A 318 10.22 -7.74 -14.77
CA GLU A 318 9.49 -8.99 -14.59
C GLU A 318 10.41 -10.21 -14.63
N GLY A 319 11.41 -10.19 -15.53
CA GLY A 319 12.45 -11.23 -15.59
C GLY A 319 13.20 -11.36 -14.26
N PHE A 320 13.65 -10.24 -13.67
CA PHE A 320 14.28 -10.23 -12.35
C PHE A 320 13.34 -10.74 -11.24
N LEU A 321 12.10 -10.23 -11.20
CA LEU A 321 11.13 -10.58 -10.15
C LEU A 321 10.61 -12.03 -10.24
N ARG A 322 10.76 -12.69 -11.40
CA ARG A 322 10.50 -14.13 -11.58
C ARG A 322 11.75 -15.01 -11.45
N SER A 323 12.96 -14.43 -11.39
CA SER A 323 14.23 -15.18 -11.29
C SER A 323 14.60 -15.65 -9.88
N TYR A 324 13.94 -15.12 -8.83
CA TYR A 324 14.21 -15.49 -7.43
C TYR A 324 12.90 -15.72 -6.68
N GLU A 325 12.87 -16.64 -5.71
CA GLU A 325 11.62 -17.00 -5.01
C GLU A 325 10.99 -15.82 -4.25
N PHE A 326 11.81 -14.95 -3.64
CA PHE A 326 11.35 -13.85 -2.78
C PHE A 326 11.91 -12.47 -3.20
N ALA A 327 12.17 -12.26 -4.49
CA ALA A 327 12.78 -11.03 -5.04
C ALA A 327 12.12 -9.74 -4.51
N ASN A 328 12.93 -8.73 -4.19
CA ASN A 328 12.44 -7.37 -3.92
C ASN A 328 13.40 -6.31 -4.48
N ILE A 329 12.90 -5.08 -4.67
CA ILE A 329 13.70 -3.95 -5.16
C ILE A 329 13.40 -2.73 -4.28
N TYR A 330 14.42 -1.91 -4.03
CA TYR A 330 14.23 -0.54 -3.55
C TYR A 330 14.71 0.40 -4.65
N TRP A 331 13.78 1.07 -5.33
CA TRP A 331 14.07 1.91 -6.48
C TRP A 331 14.30 3.36 -6.03
N TYR A 332 15.51 3.86 -6.28
CA TYR A 332 15.99 5.19 -5.96
C TYR A 332 15.95 6.04 -7.23
N VAL A 333 14.74 6.52 -7.55
CA VAL A 333 14.41 7.14 -8.83
C VAL A 333 15.28 8.37 -9.11
N SER A 334 15.39 9.29 -8.14
CA SER A 334 16.21 10.51 -8.22
C SER A 334 17.68 10.17 -8.48
N HIS A 335 18.22 9.24 -7.69
CA HIS A 335 19.62 8.78 -7.79
C HIS A 335 19.91 7.95 -9.06
N GLY A 336 18.89 7.46 -9.76
CA GLY A 336 19.05 6.57 -10.93
C GLY A 336 19.59 5.19 -10.56
N LYS A 337 19.22 4.70 -9.37
CA LYS A 337 19.72 3.44 -8.79
C LYS A 337 18.59 2.52 -8.36
N ALA A 338 18.90 1.24 -8.25
CA ALA A 338 18.02 0.27 -7.63
C ALA A 338 18.81 -0.70 -6.76
N LEU A 339 18.40 -0.89 -5.51
CA LEU A 339 18.93 -1.93 -4.64
C LEU A 339 18.13 -3.21 -4.90
N MET A 340 18.75 -4.13 -5.63
CA MET A 340 18.16 -5.39 -6.07
C MET A 340 18.38 -6.47 -5.01
N GLY A 341 17.29 -6.99 -4.45
CA GLY A 341 17.30 -8.09 -3.48
C GLY A 341 17.10 -9.45 -4.16
N LYS A 342 18.18 -10.22 -4.21
CA LYS A 342 18.27 -11.56 -4.81
C LYS A 342 18.12 -12.57 -3.69
N ILE A 343 16.94 -13.17 -3.55
CA ILE A 343 16.54 -13.94 -2.36
C ILE A 343 15.89 -15.26 -2.75
N ASP A 344 16.58 -16.35 -2.47
CA ASP A 344 16.14 -17.72 -2.78
C ASP A 344 16.08 -18.64 -1.57
N ARG A 345 15.26 -19.68 -1.71
CA ARG A 345 15.26 -20.88 -0.87
C ARG A 345 16.49 -21.73 -1.12
N VAL A 346 17.14 -22.17 -0.05
CA VAL A 346 18.15 -23.23 -0.05
C VAL A 346 17.82 -24.27 1.03
N SER A 347 18.40 -25.47 0.91
CA SER A 347 18.19 -26.54 1.89
C SER A 347 18.51 -26.09 3.32
N ALA A 348 17.77 -26.61 4.31
CA ALA A 348 18.08 -26.42 5.73
C ALA A 348 19.49 -26.91 6.11
N SER A 349 20.07 -27.84 5.34
CA SER A 349 21.43 -28.36 5.52
C SER A 349 22.55 -27.42 5.04
N VAL A 350 22.25 -26.34 4.31
CA VAL A 350 23.29 -25.40 3.87
C VAL A 350 23.86 -24.64 5.10
N PRO A 351 25.18 -24.48 5.24
CA PRO A 351 25.78 -23.71 6.34
C PRO A 351 25.32 -22.24 6.42
N GLY A 352 25.50 -21.64 7.59
CA GLY A 352 25.10 -20.25 7.90
C GLY A 352 23.95 -20.16 8.90
N ASP A 353 24.01 -19.18 9.80
CA ASP A 353 23.01 -18.92 10.84
C ASP A 353 22.47 -17.48 10.78
N GLY A 354 22.34 -16.96 9.56
CA GLY A 354 22.02 -15.57 9.30
C GLY A 354 20.69 -15.11 9.88
N VAL A 355 20.60 -13.80 10.14
CA VAL A 355 19.40 -13.13 10.67
C VAL A 355 19.10 -11.84 9.92
N ASN A 356 17.85 -11.41 9.99
CA ASN A 356 17.39 -10.11 9.56
C ASN A 356 17.07 -9.24 10.80
N LYS A 357 17.80 -8.12 10.97
CA LYS A 357 17.56 -7.07 11.97
C LYS A 357 17.36 -5.69 11.31
N ALA A 358 16.93 -5.66 10.05
CA ALA A 358 16.93 -4.47 9.20
C ALA A 358 15.96 -3.34 9.61
N SER A 359 14.92 -3.64 10.39
CA SER A 359 13.86 -2.70 10.73
C SER A 359 13.08 -3.15 11.97
N TYR A 360 12.25 -2.27 12.52
CA TYR A 360 11.43 -2.53 13.72
C TYR A 360 12.25 -2.92 14.97
N GLN A 361 13.52 -2.52 14.96
CA GLN A 361 14.40 -2.53 16.12
C GLN A 361 14.10 -1.32 17.03
N PRO A 362 14.24 -1.45 18.35
CA PRO A 362 14.11 -0.33 19.27
C PRO A 362 15.25 0.70 19.14
N THR A 363 14.98 1.93 19.56
CA THR A 363 15.88 3.09 19.53
C THR A 363 15.87 3.79 20.89
N THR A 364 16.80 4.70 21.18
CA THR A 364 16.62 5.64 22.31
C THR A 364 15.58 6.71 21.96
N VAL A 365 14.94 7.28 22.99
CA VAL A 365 14.06 8.46 22.88
C VAL A 365 14.77 9.59 22.13
N LEU A 366 16.01 9.91 22.52
CA LEU A 366 16.85 10.91 21.85
C LEU A 366 17.08 10.59 20.36
N GLY A 367 17.23 9.32 19.99
CA GLY A 367 17.37 8.89 18.60
C GLY A 367 16.10 9.13 17.77
N ALA A 368 14.92 8.84 18.35
CA ALA A 368 13.64 9.08 17.70
C ALA A 368 13.37 10.58 17.47
N GLU A 369 13.56 11.40 18.50
CA GLU A 369 13.39 12.87 18.46
C GLU A 369 14.38 13.54 17.51
N LYS A 370 15.65 13.09 17.50
CA LYS A 370 16.67 13.59 16.57
C LYS A 370 16.31 13.25 15.12
N SER A 371 15.68 12.10 14.87
CA SER A 371 15.17 11.76 13.54
C SER A 371 13.97 12.61 13.12
N ALA A 372 13.09 13.01 14.04
CA ALA A 372 11.96 13.91 13.75
C ALA A 372 12.47 15.33 13.47
N THR A 373 13.30 15.87 14.37
CA THR A 373 13.92 17.19 14.25
C THR A 373 14.70 17.34 12.94
N LYS A 374 15.45 16.31 12.51
CA LYS A 374 16.17 16.34 11.22
C LYS A 374 15.21 16.53 10.03
N TYR A 375 14.11 15.79 9.98
CA TYR A 375 13.17 15.87 8.86
C TYR A 375 12.35 17.15 8.89
N ASN A 376 11.89 17.62 10.07
CA ASN A 376 11.30 18.96 10.22
C ASN A 376 12.25 20.05 9.66
N ALA A 377 13.54 19.99 9.98
CA ALA A 377 14.52 20.98 9.50
C ALA A 377 14.80 20.92 7.98
N PHE A 378 14.43 19.84 7.28
CA PHE A 378 14.43 19.80 5.81
C PHE A 378 13.15 20.42 5.23
N GLU A 379 11.97 20.07 5.77
CA GLU A 379 10.68 20.63 5.33
C GLU A 379 10.62 22.15 5.56
N ASP A 380 10.97 22.61 6.77
CA ASP A 380 10.95 24.04 7.16
C ASP A 380 11.87 24.92 6.30
N LYS A 381 12.80 24.31 5.54
CA LYS A 381 13.74 24.98 4.62
C LYS A 381 13.48 24.70 3.13
N ASN A 382 12.56 23.79 2.81
CA ASN A 382 12.41 23.20 1.46
C ASN A 382 13.71 22.58 0.91
N ASP A 383 14.54 21.99 1.80
CA ASP A 383 15.91 21.55 1.52
C ASP A 383 15.96 20.23 0.73
N ALA A 384 15.70 20.34 -0.57
CA ALA A 384 15.72 19.21 -1.50
C ALA A 384 17.13 18.58 -1.62
N ASP A 385 18.19 19.38 -1.53
CA ASP A 385 19.56 18.87 -1.61
C ASP A 385 19.94 18.08 -0.36
N GLY A 386 19.66 18.58 0.84
CA GLY A 386 19.83 17.83 2.09
C GLY A 386 19.04 16.52 2.15
N LEU A 387 17.85 16.47 1.54
CA LEU A 387 17.07 15.23 1.36
C LEU A 387 17.71 14.27 0.35
N CYS A 388 18.26 14.76 -0.76
CA CYS A 388 19.00 13.93 -1.72
C CYS A 388 20.31 13.40 -1.12
N ASP A 389 21.04 14.21 -0.35
CA ASP A 389 22.26 13.79 0.36
C ASP A 389 21.96 12.77 1.47
N ASP A 390 20.88 12.92 2.24
CA ASP A 390 20.46 11.94 3.25
C ASP A 390 20.06 10.60 2.62
N SER A 391 19.22 10.63 1.58
CA SER A 391 18.78 9.44 0.86
C SER A 391 19.94 8.74 0.13
N GLY A 392 20.82 9.49 -0.53
CA GLY A 392 22.01 8.96 -1.20
C GLY A 392 23.03 8.37 -0.23
N THR A 393 23.27 9.05 0.90
CA THR A 393 24.11 8.51 1.99
C THR A 393 23.51 7.24 2.57
N SER A 394 22.20 7.23 2.83
CA SER A 394 21.47 6.05 3.32
C SER A 394 21.61 4.87 2.34
N MET A 395 21.26 5.08 1.08
CA MET A 395 21.34 4.11 -0.02
C MET A 395 22.73 3.47 -0.13
N ASN A 396 23.79 4.28 -0.26
CA ASN A 396 25.16 3.79 -0.42
C ASN A 396 25.64 3.00 0.80
N ASN A 397 25.18 3.35 2.01
CA ASN A 397 25.49 2.60 3.23
C ASN A 397 24.79 1.22 3.33
N ARG A 398 23.74 0.94 2.54
CA ARG A 398 22.98 -0.32 2.68
C ARG A 398 23.81 -1.55 2.35
N ILE A 399 24.58 -1.54 1.26
CA ILE A 399 25.42 -2.70 0.88
C ILE A 399 26.49 -2.98 1.95
N ALA A 400 27.23 -1.96 2.37
CA ALA A 400 28.34 -2.10 3.33
C ALA A 400 27.89 -2.57 4.74
N LYS A 401 26.60 -2.43 5.07
CA LYS A 401 26.02 -2.80 6.37
C LYS A 401 25.04 -3.98 6.26
N GLY A 402 25.13 -4.77 5.19
CA GLY A 402 24.25 -5.92 4.91
C GLY A 402 22.76 -5.56 4.77
N SER A 403 22.42 -4.27 4.67
CA SER A 403 21.08 -3.70 4.91
C SER A 403 20.41 -4.22 6.20
N GLY A 404 21.19 -4.61 7.21
CA GLY A 404 20.70 -5.21 8.46
C GLY A 404 20.54 -6.73 8.45
N PHE A 405 20.96 -7.42 7.38
CA PHE A 405 21.24 -8.85 7.43
C PHE A 405 22.62 -9.09 8.05
N LEU A 406 22.75 -10.08 8.94
CA LEU A 406 23.98 -10.44 9.65
C LEU A 406 24.22 -11.96 9.48
N ASN A 407 25.47 -12.38 9.36
CA ASN A 407 25.85 -13.75 8.99
C ASN A 407 25.85 -14.75 10.16
N ASP A 408 26.10 -14.26 11.37
CA ASP A 408 26.25 -15.02 12.64
C ASP A 408 25.30 -14.51 13.75
N GLY A 409 24.37 -13.61 13.42
CA GLY A 409 23.49 -12.94 14.38
C GLY A 409 24.01 -11.61 14.94
N ILE A 410 25.29 -11.28 14.76
CA ILE A 410 25.99 -10.13 15.36
C ILE A 410 26.67 -9.26 14.28
N ASN A 411 27.39 -9.87 13.35
CA ASN A 411 28.25 -9.24 12.36
C ASN A 411 27.72 -9.45 10.93
N PHE A 412 27.93 -8.45 10.07
CA PHE A 412 27.84 -8.64 8.63
C PHE A 412 29.26 -8.87 8.08
N THR A 413 29.49 -10.03 7.47
CA THR A 413 30.78 -10.42 6.88
C THR A 413 30.74 -10.48 5.36
N GLY A 414 29.55 -10.49 4.75
CA GLY A 414 29.37 -10.43 3.31
C GLY A 414 28.07 -11.09 2.82
N PHE A 415 27.76 -10.91 1.54
CA PHE A 415 26.71 -11.64 0.85
C PHE A 415 27.30 -12.88 0.13
N PRO A 416 26.57 -14.00 0.02
CA PRO A 416 25.21 -14.22 0.52
C PRO A 416 25.14 -14.38 2.05
N VAL A 417 24.12 -13.81 2.67
CA VAL A 417 23.73 -14.13 4.05
C VAL A 417 22.77 -15.32 3.99
N VAL A 418 23.17 -16.46 4.54
CA VAL A 418 22.37 -17.69 4.58
C VAL A 418 21.87 -17.95 6.00
N GLY A 419 20.56 -18.08 6.19
CA GLY A 419 19.93 -18.28 7.51
C GLY A 419 18.54 -18.87 7.43
N PHE A 420 18.03 -19.42 8.54
CA PHE A 420 16.72 -20.09 8.57
C PHE A 420 15.56 -19.14 8.25
N ASN A 421 14.55 -19.63 7.53
CA ASN A 421 13.46 -18.80 7.00
C ASN A 421 12.80 -17.91 8.08
N HIS A 422 12.50 -18.48 9.26
CA HIS A 422 11.89 -17.78 10.39
C HIS A 422 12.74 -16.62 10.97
N ARG A 423 14.08 -16.66 10.80
CA ARG A 423 15.03 -15.61 11.22
C ARG A 423 15.39 -14.62 10.11
N MET A 424 15.07 -14.93 8.85
CA MET A 424 15.43 -14.13 7.67
C MET A 424 14.26 -13.35 7.06
N GLN A 425 13.04 -13.89 7.09
CA GLN A 425 11.91 -13.33 6.32
C GLN A 425 11.23 -12.11 6.96
N ALA A 426 11.39 -11.92 8.27
CA ALA A 426 10.79 -10.82 9.03
C ALA A 426 11.75 -10.38 10.15
N THR A 427 11.68 -9.10 10.51
CA THR A 427 12.56 -8.45 11.49
C THR A 427 11.74 -7.73 12.55
N GLY A 428 12.21 -7.77 13.80
CA GLY A 428 11.58 -7.13 14.94
C GLY A 428 12.43 -7.26 16.21
N GLY A 429 11.80 -6.96 17.33
CA GLY A 429 12.38 -6.83 18.66
C GLY A 429 11.57 -5.85 19.52
N CYS A 430 10.88 -4.91 18.86
CA CYS A 430 9.90 -4.03 19.50
C CYS A 430 8.68 -4.74 20.08
N GLN A 431 8.28 -5.89 19.52
CA GLN A 431 7.18 -6.69 20.02
C GLN A 431 7.48 -7.33 21.39
N ASP A 432 8.75 -7.63 21.68
CA ASP A 432 9.14 -8.32 22.91
C ASP A 432 8.86 -7.47 24.15
N TYR A 433 8.82 -6.13 23.99
CA TYR A 433 8.55 -5.14 25.03
C TYR A 433 7.17 -5.32 25.69
N HIS A 434 6.26 -6.10 25.09
CA HIS A 434 4.95 -6.44 25.64
C HIS A 434 4.79 -7.94 25.98
N GLN A 435 5.72 -8.81 25.58
CA GLN A 435 5.53 -10.26 25.71
C GLN A 435 6.03 -10.79 27.06
N LYS A 436 5.27 -11.73 27.63
CA LYS A 436 5.67 -12.52 28.81
C LYS A 436 6.72 -13.58 28.46
N ARG A 437 7.82 -13.22 27.77
CA ARG A 437 8.98 -14.12 27.61
C ARG A 437 9.61 -14.29 28.99
N GLU A 438 9.79 -15.54 29.44
CA GLU A 438 10.02 -15.92 30.84
C GLU A 438 11.30 -15.35 31.51
N ASN A 439 12.15 -14.63 30.76
CA ASN A 439 13.40 -14.02 31.23
C ASN A 439 13.49 -12.49 31.05
N GLN A 440 12.43 -11.78 30.63
CA GLN A 440 12.49 -10.31 30.44
C GLN A 440 12.03 -9.51 31.67
N THR A 441 12.91 -9.39 32.66
CA THR A 441 12.82 -8.41 33.75
C THR A 441 13.27 -6.98 33.35
N SER A 442 13.72 -6.78 32.10
CA SER A 442 14.37 -5.56 31.63
C SER A 442 13.45 -4.36 31.38
N CYS A 443 12.20 -4.60 30.97
CA CYS A 443 11.27 -3.56 30.54
C CYS A 443 10.12 -3.40 31.54
N THR A 444 10.30 -2.50 32.51
CA THR A 444 9.33 -2.20 33.57
C THR A 444 8.78 -0.76 33.56
N PRO A 445 9.45 0.27 33.01
CA PRO A 445 8.84 1.59 32.84
C PRO A 445 7.59 1.61 31.93
N THR A 446 6.45 1.94 32.52
CA THR A 446 5.21 2.31 31.78
C THR A 446 5.15 3.81 31.43
N LYS A 447 6.19 4.57 31.80
CA LYS A 447 6.37 6.00 31.53
C LYS A 447 7.78 6.22 30.98
N ILE A 448 7.93 7.23 30.11
CA ILE A 448 9.24 7.72 29.67
C ILE A 448 9.72 8.78 30.66
N THR A 449 10.96 8.65 31.14
CA THR A 449 11.57 9.49 32.18
C THR A 449 13.05 9.85 31.94
N ASP A 450 13.73 9.25 30.97
CA ASP A 450 15.13 9.56 30.61
C ASP A 450 15.30 9.45 29.08
N LYS A 451 16.00 10.41 28.46
CA LYS A 451 16.18 10.48 27.00
C LYS A 451 17.01 9.33 26.41
N ASN A 452 17.73 8.58 27.27
CA ASN A 452 18.47 7.39 26.89
C ASN A 452 17.64 6.09 26.98
N GLN A 453 16.39 6.15 27.46
CA GLN A 453 15.52 4.97 27.54
C GLN A 453 15.24 4.40 26.16
N SER A 454 15.14 3.08 26.10
CA SER A 454 14.86 2.34 24.88
C SER A 454 13.36 2.29 24.61
N ILE A 455 12.96 2.60 23.39
CA ILE A 455 11.57 2.68 22.93
C ILE A 455 11.44 2.12 21.52
N CYS A 456 10.21 1.88 21.09
CA CYS A 456 9.92 1.75 19.67
C CYS A 456 9.91 3.11 18.99
N SER A 457 10.38 3.17 17.73
CA SER A 457 10.49 4.45 16.99
C SER A 457 9.12 5.05 16.59
N TRP A 458 8.03 4.39 16.97
CA TRP A 458 6.64 4.82 16.82
C TRP A 458 5.94 5.01 18.16
N ASP A 459 6.68 5.07 19.28
CA ASP A 459 6.08 5.30 20.59
C ASP A 459 5.38 6.67 20.65
N ARG A 460 4.05 6.65 20.65
CA ARG A 460 3.16 7.82 20.62
C ARG A 460 3.27 8.79 21.81
N ARG A 461 4.19 8.54 22.75
CA ARG A 461 4.58 9.49 23.81
C ARG A 461 5.74 10.40 23.41
N VAL A 462 6.35 10.18 22.23
CA VAL A 462 7.55 10.88 21.75
C VAL A 462 7.30 11.49 20.37
N ASP A 463 7.75 12.73 20.17
CA ASP A 463 7.74 13.37 18.85
C ASP A 463 8.76 12.67 17.94
N SER A 464 8.26 11.73 17.16
CA SER A 464 9.01 10.78 16.35
C SER A 464 8.64 10.93 14.87
N ARG A 465 9.35 10.27 13.95
CA ARG A 465 9.12 10.45 12.51
C ARG A 465 7.83 9.74 12.04
N ILE A 466 6.69 10.41 12.22
CA ILE A 466 5.38 10.09 11.66
C ILE A 466 5.47 10.04 10.12
N LYS A 467 4.76 9.10 9.48
CA LYS A 467 4.93 8.76 8.05
C LYS A 467 3.60 8.51 7.36
N PHE A 468 3.46 9.04 6.15
CA PHE A 468 2.54 8.44 5.18
C PHE A 468 3.17 7.16 4.64
N ASP A 469 2.39 6.09 4.61
CA ASP A 469 2.85 4.75 4.25
C ASP A 469 1.82 4.11 3.32
N LEU A 470 1.96 4.30 2.01
CA LEU A 470 1.01 3.85 0.97
C LEU A 470 1.66 2.75 0.13
N GLU A 471 0.87 1.79 -0.33
CA GLU A 471 1.30 0.74 -1.25
C GLU A 471 0.23 0.49 -2.32
N ILE A 472 0.59 0.72 -3.58
CA ILE A 472 -0.26 0.51 -4.75
C ILE A 472 0.20 -0.75 -5.50
N ARG A 473 -0.73 -1.68 -5.72
CA ARG A 473 -0.55 -2.93 -6.47
C ARG A 473 -0.85 -2.68 -7.94
N ILE A 474 0.14 -2.86 -8.81
CA ILE A 474 0.06 -2.68 -10.27
C ILE A 474 0.19 -4.05 -10.96
N PRO A 475 -0.68 -4.41 -11.93
CA PRO A 475 -0.49 -5.58 -12.78
C PRO A 475 0.92 -5.63 -13.39
N LEU A 476 1.58 -6.79 -13.38
CA LEU A 476 2.92 -6.92 -13.97
C LEU A 476 2.95 -6.44 -15.44
N SER A 477 1.88 -6.75 -16.18
CA SER A 477 1.59 -6.30 -17.55
C SER A 477 1.53 -4.78 -17.76
N ARG A 478 1.45 -3.99 -16.68
CA ARG A 478 1.41 -2.51 -16.68
C ARG A 478 2.61 -1.86 -15.97
N ALA A 479 3.44 -2.65 -15.30
CA ALA A 479 4.52 -2.15 -14.44
C ALA A 479 5.61 -1.40 -15.21
N ARG A 480 5.97 -1.89 -16.41
CA ARG A 480 6.94 -1.23 -17.30
C ARG A 480 6.53 0.20 -17.65
N ASP A 481 5.29 0.38 -18.10
CA ASP A 481 4.76 1.70 -18.46
C ASP A 481 4.66 2.63 -17.24
N ALA A 482 4.24 2.08 -16.09
CA ALA A 482 4.19 2.81 -14.82
C ALA A 482 5.57 3.36 -14.41
N MET A 483 6.62 2.55 -14.54
CA MET A 483 8.00 3.00 -14.30
C MET A 483 8.45 4.07 -15.31
N LEU A 484 8.14 3.90 -16.60
CA LEU A 484 8.48 4.88 -17.64
C LEU A 484 7.79 6.23 -17.40
N ASP A 485 6.55 6.25 -16.93
CA ASP A 485 5.86 7.50 -16.59
C ASP A 485 6.39 8.13 -15.29
N ILE A 486 6.75 7.34 -14.27
CA ILE A 486 7.47 7.84 -13.08
C ILE A 486 8.82 8.46 -13.49
N LYS A 487 9.55 7.88 -14.44
CA LYS A 487 10.79 8.45 -14.99
C LYS A 487 10.55 9.77 -15.75
N LYS A 488 9.42 9.94 -16.43
CA LYS A 488 9.03 11.24 -17.03
C LYS A 488 8.77 12.29 -15.96
N ILE A 489 8.12 11.92 -14.85
CA ILE A 489 7.91 12.83 -13.70
C ILE A 489 9.25 13.24 -13.07
N LYS A 490 10.18 12.29 -12.88
CA LYS A 490 11.56 12.57 -12.44
C LYS A 490 12.26 13.57 -13.37
N ALA A 491 12.13 13.41 -14.68
CA ALA A 491 12.80 14.28 -15.66
C ALA A 491 12.38 15.77 -15.55
N LEU A 492 11.19 16.07 -15.00
CA LEU A 492 10.71 17.44 -14.79
C LEU A 492 11.27 18.11 -13.53
N ASN A 493 11.61 17.32 -12.50
CA ASN A 493 12.35 17.80 -11.32
C ASN A 493 13.16 16.63 -10.72
N PRO A 494 14.46 16.50 -11.07
CA PRO A 494 15.28 15.36 -10.67
C PRO A 494 15.46 15.15 -9.16
N LYS A 495 15.19 16.18 -8.33
CA LYS A 495 15.32 16.12 -6.86
C LYS A 495 13.98 15.87 -6.14
N ALA A 496 12.85 15.93 -6.84
CA ALA A 496 11.52 15.89 -6.22
C ALA A 496 11.26 14.60 -5.42
N LEU A 497 11.78 13.47 -5.88
CA LEU A 497 11.48 12.15 -5.32
C LEU A 497 12.42 11.75 -4.17
N CYS A 498 13.45 12.55 -3.86
CA CYS A 498 14.41 12.29 -2.78
C CYS A 498 13.74 12.08 -1.39
N ALA A 499 12.56 12.66 -1.15
CA ALA A 499 11.78 12.45 0.08
C ALA A 499 11.13 11.05 0.19
N LEU A 500 10.85 10.38 -0.94
CA LEU A 500 10.45 8.96 -1.00
C LEU A 500 11.68 8.04 -0.80
N GLU A 501 12.86 8.54 -1.13
CA GLU A 501 14.09 7.76 -1.25
C GLU A 501 14.85 7.57 0.06
N GLY A 502 14.28 8.00 1.20
CA GLY A 502 14.74 7.56 2.53
C GLY A 502 14.66 6.03 2.72
N SER A 503 13.75 5.36 2.02
CA SER A 503 13.72 3.90 1.84
C SER A 503 13.91 3.46 0.38
N GLY A 504 13.64 4.35 -0.58
CA GLY A 504 13.36 4.00 -1.98
C GLY A 504 11.88 3.65 -2.18
N ILE A 505 11.38 3.73 -3.42
CA ILE A 505 10.09 3.12 -3.75
C ILE A 505 10.28 1.61 -3.65
N VAL A 506 9.62 0.97 -2.69
CA VAL A 506 9.81 -0.47 -2.46
C VAL A 506 8.91 -1.24 -3.42
N MET A 507 9.50 -2.17 -4.16
CA MET A 507 8.78 -3.03 -5.10
C MET A 507 8.86 -4.48 -4.63
N ARG A 508 7.68 -5.04 -4.37
CA ARG A 508 7.45 -6.42 -3.94
C ARG A 508 6.42 -7.07 -4.86
N THR A 509 6.37 -8.39 -4.94
CA THR A 509 5.38 -9.10 -5.78
C THR A 509 4.35 -9.83 -4.96
N MET A 510 3.12 -9.86 -5.49
CA MET A 510 2.08 -10.80 -5.07
C MET A 510 1.62 -11.58 -6.29
N LYS A 511 1.45 -12.89 -6.10
CA LYS A 511 0.72 -13.71 -7.07
C LYS A 511 -0.75 -13.33 -7.07
N LYS A 512 -1.45 -13.63 -8.16
CA LYS A 512 -2.92 -13.76 -8.18
C LYS A 512 -3.44 -14.51 -6.94
N SER A 513 -4.44 -13.95 -6.28
CA SER A 513 -5.09 -14.51 -5.09
C SER A 513 -6.44 -15.15 -5.45
N GLU A 514 -6.83 -16.21 -4.75
CA GLU A 514 -8.18 -16.78 -4.85
C GLU A 514 -9.18 -16.09 -3.91
N ALA A 515 -8.68 -15.37 -2.89
CA ALA A 515 -9.50 -14.66 -1.93
C ALA A 515 -10.16 -13.43 -2.57
N TYR A 516 -11.43 -13.16 -2.25
CA TYR A 516 -12.25 -12.24 -3.05
C TYR A 516 -11.84 -10.76 -2.96
N LEU A 517 -11.05 -10.35 -1.96
CA LEU A 517 -10.47 -9.01 -1.84
C LEU A 517 -8.96 -8.97 -2.16
N GLY A 518 -8.40 -10.07 -2.68
CA GLY A 518 -7.04 -10.14 -3.21
C GLY A 518 -6.95 -9.83 -4.71
N PRO A 519 -5.73 -9.62 -5.24
CA PRO A 519 -5.53 -9.24 -6.64
C PRO A 519 -5.93 -10.34 -7.61
N ALA A 520 -6.71 -9.99 -8.64
CA ALA A 520 -7.22 -10.91 -9.67
C ALA A 520 -6.16 -11.43 -10.67
N GLU A 521 -4.94 -10.87 -10.65
CA GLU A 521 -3.79 -11.21 -11.50
C GLU A 521 -2.46 -11.06 -10.71
N ASP A 522 -1.32 -11.46 -11.30
CA ASP A 522 0.00 -11.24 -10.69
C ASP A 522 0.34 -9.73 -10.71
N VAL A 523 0.72 -9.20 -9.54
CA VAL A 523 1.01 -7.77 -9.35
C VAL A 523 2.41 -7.54 -8.78
N VAL A 524 3.01 -6.42 -9.16
CA VAL A 524 4.11 -5.78 -8.44
C VAL A 524 3.57 -4.57 -7.69
N THR A 525 4.03 -4.36 -6.46
CA THR A 525 3.64 -3.24 -5.64
C THR A 525 4.61 -2.08 -5.77
N PHE A 526 4.11 -0.88 -5.55
CA PHE A 526 4.86 0.37 -5.47
C PHE A 526 4.53 0.97 -4.10
N GLU A 527 5.40 0.73 -3.12
CA GLU A 527 5.27 1.18 -1.75
C GLU A 527 6.07 2.48 -1.55
N THR A 528 5.36 3.56 -1.20
CA THR A 528 5.92 4.90 -0.98
C THR A 528 5.79 5.29 0.49
N ASN A 529 6.93 5.59 1.11
CA ASN A 529 6.99 5.94 2.53
C ASN A 529 7.71 7.28 2.72
N TYR A 530 6.98 8.31 3.14
CA TYR A 530 7.52 9.67 3.26
C TYR A 530 7.01 10.40 4.50
N TYR A 531 7.63 11.54 4.82
CA TYR A 531 7.39 12.24 6.08
C TYR A 531 6.00 12.90 6.15
N ARG A 532 5.35 12.75 7.31
CA ARG A 532 4.09 13.43 7.65
C ARG A 532 4.35 14.30 8.89
N SER A 533 4.17 15.61 8.75
CA SER A 533 4.35 16.54 9.87
C SER A 533 3.40 16.21 11.05
N PRO A 534 3.86 16.31 12.32
CA PRO A 534 2.98 16.21 13.48
C PRO A 534 2.00 17.38 13.56
N LYS A 535 2.34 18.54 12.99
CA LYS A 535 1.47 19.71 12.89
C LYS A 535 0.46 19.51 11.74
N ALA A 536 -0.83 19.56 12.05
CA ALA A 536 -1.90 19.44 11.06
C ALA A 536 -1.82 20.53 9.97
N PHE A 537 -2.21 20.18 8.74
CA PHE A 537 -2.22 21.10 7.58
C PHE A 537 -0.85 21.74 7.28
N THR A 538 0.24 21.08 7.68
CA THR A 538 1.58 21.39 7.18
C THR A 538 1.82 20.55 5.92
N PRO A 539 1.98 21.15 4.74
CA PRO A 539 2.28 20.40 3.52
C PRO A 539 3.69 19.81 3.62
N THR A 540 3.86 18.60 3.09
CA THR A 540 5.18 18.02 2.83
C THR A 540 5.70 18.56 1.50
N TRP A 541 7.00 18.86 1.40
CA TRP A 541 7.65 19.36 0.20
C TRP A 541 7.51 18.37 -0.98
N ASN A 542 7.20 18.89 -2.18
CA ASN A 542 6.85 18.13 -3.39
C ASN A 542 5.69 17.11 -3.23
N MET A 543 4.82 17.23 -2.21
CA MET A 543 3.70 16.29 -2.00
C MET A 543 2.73 16.20 -3.19
N ASP A 544 2.63 17.24 -4.00
CA ASP A 544 1.84 17.23 -5.23
C ASP A 544 2.45 16.32 -6.31
N VAL A 545 3.77 16.13 -6.34
CA VAL A 545 4.48 15.16 -7.20
C VAL A 545 4.14 13.73 -6.76
N PHE A 546 4.08 13.49 -5.45
CA PHE A 546 3.72 12.17 -4.92
C PHE A 546 2.25 11.88 -5.20
N GLN A 547 1.35 12.85 -4.99
CA GLN A 547 -0.07 12.71 -5.34
C GLN A 547 -0.33 12.58 -6.85
N GLU A 548 0.52 13.16 -7.70
CA GLU A 548 0.52 12.89 -9.15
C GLU A 548 0.84 11.42 -9.44
N ILE A 549 1.96 10.90 -8.92
CA ILE A 549 2.37 9.50 -9.10
C ILE A 549 1.28 8.55 -8.58
N GLU A 550 0.77 8.79 -7.38
CA GLU A 550 -0.25 7.95 -6.73
C GLU A 550 -1.55 7.90 -7.55
N GLN A 551 -2.05 9.04 -8.03
CA GLN A 551 -3.25 9.09 -8.86
C GLN A 551 -3.02 8.49 -10.26
N MET A 552 -1.85 8.69 -10.85
CA MET A 552 -1.48 8.10 -12.14
C MET A 552 -1.41 6.58 -12.06
N LEU A 553 -0.72 6.03 -11.04
CA LEU A 553 -0.60 4.60 -10.79
C LEU A 553 -1.98 3.93 -10.66
N ILE A 554 -2.93 4.58 -9.98
CA ILE A 554 -4.32 4.14 -9.94
C ILE A 554 -5.01 4.27 -11.31
N ASN A 555 -5.17 5.50 -11.81
CA ASN A 555 -6.08 5.81 -12.91
C ASN A 555 -5.59 5.30 -14.28
N LYS A 556 -4.26 5.33 -14.52
CA LYS A 556 -3.66 4.99 -15.82
C LYS A 556 -3.18 3.55 -15.90
N HIS A 557 -2.70 2.99 -14.78
CA HIS A 557 -2.07 1.65 -14.74
C HIS A 557 -2.93 0.60 -14.01
N ASN A 558 -4.21 0.90 -13.75
CA ASN A 558 -5.20 0.03 -13.10
C ASN A 558 -4.76 -0.46 -11.70
N GLY A 559 -4.20 0.45 -10.89
CA GLY A 559 -3.70 0.14 -9.56
C GLY A 559 -4.79 -0.13 -8.51
N SER A 560 -4.43 -0.87 -7.44
CA SER A 560 -5.28 -1.19 -6.30
C SER A 560 -4.53 -1.08 -4.95
N LEU A 561 -5.24 -1.01 -3.81
CA LEU A 561 -4.64 -0.75 -2.49
C LEU A 561 -4.11 -2.03 -1.79
N HIS A 562 -3.07 -1.89 -0.98
CA HIS A 562 -2.88 -2.71 0.22
C HIS A 562 -3.77 -2.21 1.38
N TRP A 563 -4.96 -2.78 1.60
CA TRP A 563 -6.06 -2.17 2.38
C TRP A 563 -5.75 -1.59 3.79
N ALA A 564 -4.69 -2.02 4.48
CA ALA A 564 -4.25 -1.46 5.77
C ALA A 564 -3.34 -0.21 5.69
N LYS A 565 -2.91 0.18 4.48
CA LYS A 565 -1.95 1.26 4.17
C LYS A 565 -2.66 2.59 3.86
N SER A 566 -1.91 3.68 3.93
CA SER A 566 -2.41 5.05 3.85
C SER A 566 -3.03 5.41 2.50
N GLY A 567 -3.96 6.36 2.49
CA GLY A 567 -4.48 6.96 1.25
C GLY A 567 -5.82 6.38 0.79
N GLY A 568 -6.67 5.91 1.72
CA GLY A 568 -7.98 5.32 1.41
C GLY A 568 -8.86 6.15 0.47
N HIS A 569 -8.72 7.48 0.49
CA HIS A 569 -9.42 8.42 -0.41
C HIS A 569 -9.18 8.13 -1.92
N LEU A 570 -8.03 7.56 -2.30
CA LEU A 570 -7.74 7.22 -3.70
C LEU A 570 -8.69 6.14 -4.24
N PHE A 571 -9.28 5.35 -3.34
CA PHE A 571 -9.99 4.10 -3.58
C PHE A 571 -11.51 4.24 -3.58
N GLN A 572 -12.04 5.46 -3.50
CA GLN A 572 -13.44 5.74 -3.80
C GLN A 572 -13.82 5.16 -5.17
N GLY A 573 -14.77 4.23 -5.18
CA GLY A 573 -15.22 3.55 -6.39
C GLY A 573 -14.32 2.43 -6.93
N LEU A 574 -13.09 2.21 -6.41
CA LEU A 574 -12.24 1.09 -6.85
C LEU A 574 -12.81 -0.29 -6.48
N ALA A 575 -13.78 -0.32 -5.57
CA ALA A 575 -14.76 -1.39 -5.37
C ALA A 575 -15.38 -1.94 -6.68
N SER A 576 -15.56 -1.11 -7.70
CA SER A 576 -16.17 -1.48 -8.99
C SER A 576 -15.16 -1.97 -10.05
N HIS A 577 -13.85 -1.84 -9.81
CA HIS A 577 -12.84 -2.28 -10.77
C HIS A 577 -12.69 -3.80 -10.79
N LYS A 578 -12.29 -4.35 -11.95
CA LYS A 578 -12.06 -5.79 -12.17
C LYS A 578 -10.83 -6.36 -11.42
N THR A 579 -10.26 -5.61 -10.48
CA THR A 579 -9.05 -5.96 -9.71
C THR A 579 -9.33 -6.92 -8.55
N VAL A 580 -10.57 -6.98 -8.06
CA VAL A 580 -11.04 -7.84 -6.95
C VAL A 580 -12.43 -8.43 -7.24
N ASN A 581 -12.83 -9.50 -6.56
CA ASN A 581 -14.15 -10.16 -6.76
C ASN A 581 -15.19 -9.69 -5.73
N LEU A 582 -15.43 -8.38 -5.68
CA LEU A 582 -16.31 -7.77 -4.66
C LEU A 582 -17.73 -8.34 -4.66
N ARG A 583 -18.31 -8.68 -5.82
CA ARG A 583 -19.67 -9.25 -5.89
C ARG A 583 -19.79 -10.55 -5.10
N LYS A 584 -18.82 -11.47 -5.19
CA LYS A 584 -18.79 -12.67 -4.36
C LYS A 584 -18.59 -12.33 -2.89
N PHE A 585 -17.70 -11.39 -2.56
CA PHE A 585 -17.46 -10.95 -1.18
C PHE A 585 -18.73 -10.42 -0.49
N LEU A 586 -19.45 -9.50 -1.13
CA LEU A 586 -20.67 -8.90 -0.59
C LEU A 586 -21.81 -9.91 -0.40
N LEU A 587 -21.86 -10.97 -1.22
CA LEU A 587 -22.81 -12.08 -1.03
C LEU A 587 -22.50 -12.89 0.23
N VAL A 588 -21.24 -13.04 0.63
CA VAL A 588 -20.88 -13.67 1.92
C VAL A 588 -21.16 -12.71 3.07
N LYS A 589 -20.77 -11.42 2.95
CA LYS A 589 -21.06 -10.41 3.99
C LYS A 589 -22.55 -10.32 4.30
N LYS A 590 -23.43 -10.31 3.29
CA LYS A 590 -24.89 -10.29 3.51
C LYS A 590 -25.42 -11.53 4.25
N ARG A 591 -24.73 -12.68 4.19
CA ARG A 591 -25.12 -13.89 4.95
C ARG A 591 -24.54 -13.94 6.36
N PHE A 592 -23.31 -13.45 6.55
CA PHE A 592 -22.61 -13.51 7.83
C PHE A 592 -22.98 -12.33 8.74
N ASP A 593 -23.02 -11.11 8.18
CA ASP A 593 -23.32 -9.87 8.88
C ASP A 593 -24.42 -9.07 8.14
N PRO A 594 -25.69 -9.54 8.14
CA PRO A 594 -26.78 -8.95 7.37
C PRO A 594 -27.12 -7.51 7.80
N ASN A 595 -26.85 -7.15 9.06
CA ASN A 595 -27.14 -5.84 9.64
C ASN A 595 -25.94 -4.87 9.56
N GLY A 596 -24.80 -5.30 9.02
CA GLY A 596 -23.59 -4.46 8.95
C GLY A 596 -23.01 -4.11 10.32
N LEU A 597 -23.14 -4.96 11.33
CA LEU A 597 -22.63 -4.71 12.69
C LEU A 597 -21.10 -4.66 12.72
N PHE A 598 -20.43 -5.42 11.86
CA PHE A 598 -18.97 -5.39 11.66
C PHE A 598 -18.52 -4.38 10.60
N SER A 599 -19.39 -3.44 10.21
CA SER A 599 -19.10 -2.35 9.26
C SER A 599 -19.08 -0.98 9.94
N ASN A 600 -18.14 -0.13 9.54
CA ASN A 600 -18.17 1.32 9.79
C ASN A 600 -18.27 2.11 8.46
N ASP A 601 -18.52 3.42 8.54
CA ASP A 601 -18.68 4.28 7.36
C ASP A 601 -17.47 4.26 6.40
N TRP A 602 -16.25 4.07 6.92
CA TRP A 602 -15.02 3.98 6.13
C TRP A 602 -14.93 2.64 5.38
N THR A 603 -15.25 1.52 6.03
CA THR A 603 -15.30 0.20 5.36
C THR A 603 -16.46 0.12 4.37
N ASP A 604 -17.61 0.74 4.68
CA ASP A 604 -18.76 0.73 3.78
C ASP A 604 -18.50 1.61 2.55
N GLY A 605 -17.91 2.80 2.70
CA GLY A 605 -17.50 3.62 1.55
C GLY A 605 -16.43 2.96 0.69
N LEU A 606 -15.48 2.25 1.31
CA LEU A 606 -14.44 1.48 0.64
C LEU A 606 -14.99 0.27 -0.14
N LEU A 607 -16.06 -0.35 0.35
CA LEU A 607 -16.76 -1.47 -0.29
C LEU A 607 -17.92 -1.01 -1.20
N GLY A 608 -18.14 0.29 -1.38
CA GLY A 608 -19.23 0.85 -2.20
C GLY A 608 -20.64 0.63 -1.63
N ILE A 609 -20.76 0.38 -0.33
CA ILE A 609 -22.02 0.07 0.37
C ILE A 609 -22.75 1.36 0.74
N GLY A 610 -24.07 1.40 0.53
CA GLY A 610 -24.96 2.43 1.07
C GLY A 610 -24.70 3.86 0.58
N GLY A 611 -24.01 4.05 -0.54
CA GLY A 611 -23.63 5.37 -1.05
C GLY A 611 -22.58 6.10 -0.21
N LYS A 612 -21.92 5.42 0.73
CA LYS A 612 -20.88 6.00 1.59
C LYS A 612 -19.62 6.35 0.78
N GLY A 613 -18.82 7.26 1.34
CA GLY A 613 -17.58 7.74 0.72
C GLY A 613 -16.38 7.68 1.67
N VAL A 614 -15.20 7.44 1.10
CA VAL A 614 -13.90 7.49 1.79
C VAL A 614 -13.25 8.87 1.66
N GLU A 615 -13.64 9.67 0.65
CA GLU A 615 -13.19 11.05 0.53
C GLU A 615 -13.88 11.96 1.57
N VAL A 616 -13.09 12.69 2.37
CA VAL A 616 -13.57 13.66 3.36
C VAL A 616 -13.16 15.07 2.94
N PHE A 617 -14.09 15.80 2.33
CA PHE A 617 -13.87 17.18 1.88
C PHE A 617 -13.90 18.17 3.06
N LYS A 618 -12.75 18.79 3.33
CA LYS A 618 -12.55 19.84 4.34
C LYS A 618 -11.28 20.62 4.01
N LYS A 619 -11.06 21.78 4.66
CA LYS A 619 -9.80 22.53 4.53
C LYS A 619 -8.60 21.61 4.78
N GLY A 620 -7.62 21.65 3.89
CA GLY A 620 -6.40 20.84 3.97
C GLY A 620 -6.58 19.33 3.76
N CYS A 621 -7.73 18.85 3.26
CA CYS A 621 -7.98 17.41 3.13
C CYS A 621 -6.98 16.67 2.23
N ALA A 622 -6.39 17.32 1.22
CA ALA A 622 -5.38 16.69 0.37
C ALA A 622 -4.06 16.51 1.14
N LEU A 623 -3.68 17.48 1.98
CA LEU A 623 -2.45 17.41 2.79
C LEU A 623 -2.47 16.27 3.82
N GLU A 624 -3.66 15.84 4.25
CA GLU A 624 -3.83 14.74 5.21
C GLU A 624 -4.19 13.41 4.53
N LYS A 625 -4.11 13.32 3.18
CA LYS A 625 -4.54 12.16 2.36
C LYS A 625 -5.99 11.72 2.63
N LEU A 626 -6.90 12.68 2.70
CA LEU A 626 -8.34 12.45 2.90
C LEU A 626 -9.21 12.74 1.68
N CYS A 627 -8.67 13.40 0.66
CA CYS A 627 -9.38 13.70 -0.57
C CYS A 627 -8.39 13.80 -1.73
N LYS A 628 -8.82 13.46 -2.95
CA LYS A 628 -8.18 14.00 -4.16
C LYS A 628 -8.47 15.49 -4.16
N CYS A 629 -7.48 16.34 -4.43
CA CYS A 629 -7.75 17.78 -4.44
C CYS A 629 -8.77 18.12 -5.55
N LYS A 630 -9.60 19.13 -5.31
CA LYS A 630 -10.62 19.63 -6.27
C LYS A 630 -10.65 21.15 -6.26
N GLU A 631 -10.54 21.72 -5.06
CA GLU A 631 -10.42 23.16 -4.81
C GLU A 631 -9.11 23.48 -4.07
N ASP A 632 -8.62 24.71 -4.22
CA ASP A 632 -7.41 25.20 -3.55
C ASP A 632 -7.43 25.02 -2.03
N ILE A 633 -8.60 25.17 -1.40
CA ILE A 633 -8.79 25.01 0.06
C ILE A 633 -8.37 23.62 0.57
N HIS A 634 -8.28 22.60 -0.29
CA HIS A 634 -7.79 21.27 0.06
C HIS A 634 -6.26 21.20 0.24
N CYS A 635 -5.52 22.20 -0.27
CA CYS A 635 -4.05 22.18 -0.39
C CYS A 635 -3.31 23.20 0.52
N ALA A 636 -4.02 24.06 1.26
CA ALA A 636 -3.46 25.21 2.02
C ALA A 636 -2.88 26.35 1.15
N PRO A 637 -3.75 27.10 0.43
CA PRO A 637 -3.34 28.17 -0.49
C PRO A 637 -2.71 29.36 0.23
N GLU A 638 -2.93 29.52 1.54
CA GLU A 638 -2.24 30.51 2.37
C GLU A 638 -0.73 30.24 2.53
N LYS A 639 -0.28 29.00 2.23
CA LYS A 639 1.14 28.61 2.14
C LYS A 639 1.65 28.55 0.70
N GLY A 640 0.86 29.01 -0.28
CA GLY A 640 1.16 28.93 -1.72
C GLY A 640 0.78 27.60 -2.41
N TYR A 641 0.32 26.60 -1.65
CA TYR A 641 -0.02 25.28 -2.17
C TYR A 641 -1.47 25.26 -2.69
N ARG A 642 -1.63 24.96 -3.99
CA ARG A 642 -2.88 25.09 -4.76
C ARG A 642 -3.21 23.79 -5.50
N CYS A 643 -4.48 23.53 -5.75
CA CYS A 643 -4.95 22.25 -6.26
C CYS A 643 -4.71 22.09 -7.77
N ARG A 644 -3.97 21.03 -8.15
CA ARG A 644 -3.49 20.83 -9.52
C ARG A 644 -3.23 19.37 -9.90
N ARG A 645 -3.38 19.12 -11.21
CA ARG A 645 -3.03 17.96 -12.05
C ARG A 645 -1.63 17.38 -11.87
N GLY A 646 -1.50 16.13 -12.31
CA GLY A 646 -0.20 15.57 -12.68
C GLY A 646 0.42 16.21 -13.93
N ARG A 647 1.61 16.80 -13.79
CA ARG A 647 2.46 17.35 -14.87
C ARG A 647 2.48 16.47 -16.14
N THR A 648 2.36 15.16 -15.96
CA THR A 648 2.34 14.11 -17.00
C THR A 648 0.99 13.38 -17.17
N HIS A 649 0.00 13.60 -16.28
CA HIS A 649 -1.28 12.88 -16.27
C HIS A 649 -2.49 13.81 -16.03
N ALA A 650 -3.46 13.81 -16.94
CA ALA A 650 -4.19 15.02 -17.38
C ALA A 650 -5.35 15.60 -16.51
N THR A 651 -5.22 15.81 -15.20
CA THR A 651 -6.34 16.24 -14.29
C THR A 651 -6.33 17.72 -13.80
N CYS A 652 -6.41 18.69 -14.75
CA CYS A 652 -6.28 20.20 -14.63
C CYS A 652 -5.01 20.85 -13.96
N ILE A 653 -3.99 21.33 -14.70
CA ILE A 653 -2.77 22.00 -14.12
C ILE A 653 -2.67 23.49 -14.45
N LEU A 654 -1.95 24.23 -13.60
CA LEU A 654 -0.86 25.12 -14.02
C LEU A 654 0.21 25.25 -12.91
N PHE A 655 1.49 25.37 -13.28
CA PHE A 655 2.62 25.54 -12.34
C PHE A 655 2.64 26.96 -11.74
N LEU A 656 3.58 27.26 -10.84
CA LEU A 656 3.87 28.63 -10.41
C LEU A 656 5.33 28.95 -10.76
N LEU A 657 5.56 29.98 -11.56
CA LEU A 657 6.88 30.50 -11.95
C LEU A 657 7.01 31.94 -11.43
N HIS A 658 8.18 32.32 -10.92
CA HIS A 658 8.37 33.64 -10.32
C HIS A 658 8.39 34.77 -11.37
N LEU A 659 7.65 35.83 -11.07
CA LEU A 659 7.94 37.24 -11.35
C LEU A 659 8.81 37.56 -12.59
N VAL A 660 8.17 37.61 -13.76
CA VAL A 660 8.48 38.62 -14.79
C VAL A 660 7.16 39.26 -15.22
N PHE A 661 7.15 40.58 -15.41
CA PHE A 661 5.96 41.33 -15.84
C PHE A 661 5.60 40.97 -17.29
N PHE A 662 4.35 40.54 -17.52
CA PHE A 662 3.55 40.94 -18.69
C PHE A 662 2.06 40.69 -18.43
N THR A 663 1.20 41.54 -19.00
CA THR A 663 -0.24 41.56 -18.76
C THR A 663 -1.01 40.66 -19.74
N GLY A 664 -1.67 39.61 -19.24
CA GLY A 664 -2.52 38.74 -20.07
C GLY A 664 -3.55 37.96 -19.25
N LYS A 665 -4.85 38.18 -19.52
CA LYS A 665 -5.95 37.34 -19.00
C LYS A 665 -6.09 36.10 -19.88
N ILE A 666 -6.09 34.91 -19.31
CA ILE A 666 -6.49 33.65 -19.98
C ILE A 666 -7.51 32.91 -19.10
N HIS A 667 -8.44 32.22 -19.74
CA HIS A 667 -9.69 31.73 -19.15
C HIS A 667 -9.56 30.29 -18.61
N GLY A 668 -10.47 29.90 -17.70
CA GLY A 668 -10.54 28.54 -17.15
C GLY A 668 -11.11 27.50 -18.12
N CYS A 669 -10.87 26.22 -17.85
CA CYS A 669 -11.47 25.12 -18.62
C CYS A 669 -12.94 24.93 -18.23
N ALA A 670 -13.84 25.15 -19.19
CA ALA A 670 -15.26 24.81 -19.07
C ALA A 670 -15.48 23.29 -19.26
N ILE A 671 -16.68 22.84 -18.89
CA ILE A 671 -17.24 21.57 -19.36
C ILE A 671 -17.37 21.68 -20.90
N PRO A 672 -16.99 20.67 -21.71
CA PRO A 672 -17.23 20.71 -23.15
C PRO A 672 -18.74 20.87 -23.43
N PRO A 673 -19.14 21.71 -24.40
CA PRO A 673 -20.56 21.96 -24.65
C PRO A 673 -21.27 20.67 -25.06
N PRO A 674 -22.57 20.52 -24.71
CA PRO A 674 -23.33 19.35 -25.13
C PRO A 674 -23.39 19.29 -26.66
N THR A 675 -23.34 18.08 -27.24
CA THR A 675 -23.32 17.84 -28.70
C THR A 675 -24.44 18.56 -29.46
N VAL A 676 -25.55 18.83 -28.78
CA VAL A 676 -26.60 19.77 -29.19
C VAL A 676 -26.93 20.67 -28.00
N ASP A 677 -26.79 21.98 -28.17
CA ASP A 677 -27.26 23.01 -27.25
C ASP A 677 -28.37 23.84 -27.90
N CYS A 678 -29.43 24.15 -27.17
CA CYS A 678 -30.61 24.86 -27.68
C CYS A 678 -31.10 25.87 -26.63
N ASN A 679 -30.80 27.15 -26.85
CA ASN A 679 -31.06 28.24 -25.92
C ASN A 679 -32.48 28.19 -25.32
N GLY A 680 -32.58 27.91 -24.02
CA GLY A 680 -33.81 28.06 -23.23
C GLY A 680 -35.00 27.15 -23.56
N GLY A 681 -34.90 26.23 -24.53
CA GLY A 681 -35.96 25.27 -24.84
C GLY A 681 -36.54 25.34 -26.26
N GLY A 682 -35.76 24.94 -27.26
CA GLY A 682 -36.29 24.55 -28.59
C GLY A 682 -36.37 25.63 -29.65
N GLY A 683 -35.78 26.81 -29.42
CA GLY A 683 -35.38 27.75 -30.47
C GLY A 683 -34.04 27.37 -31.12
N SER A 684 -33.40 28.31 -31.80
CA SER A 684 -32.14 28.10 -32.54
C SER A 684 -31.06 27.41 -31.70
N CYS A 685 -30.52 26.32 -32.26
CA CYS A 685 -29.58 25.42 -31.61
C CYS A 685 -28.17 25.50 -32.21
N SER A 686 -27.16 25.42 -31.34
CA SER A 686 -25.76 25.23 -31.69
C SER A 686 -25.40 23.74 -31.62
N ILE A 687 -24.81 23.22 -32.68
CA ILE A 687 -24.45 21.81 -32.84
C ILE A 687 -22.93 21.70 -32.82
N PHE A 688 -22.41 20.78 -32.02
CA PHE A 688 -20.98 20.63 -31.73
C PHE A 688 -20.54 19.16 -31.88
N ASN A 689 -19.29 18.93 -32.29
CA ASN A 689 -18.64 17.62 -32.20
C ASN A 689 -18.00 17.42 -30.81
N ASN A 690 -17.33 16.29 -30.60
CA ASN A 690 -16.61 15.97 -29.38
C ASN A 690 -15.38 16.87 -29.07
N GLN A 691 -14.96 17.73 -30.01
CA GLN A 691 -13.92 18.75 -29.80
C GLN A 691 -14.51 20.13 -29.44
N GLY A 692 -15.83 20.29 -29.45
CA GLY A 692 -16.54 21.53 -29.15
C GLY A 692 -16.60 22.53 -30.31
N VAL A 693 -15.97 22.24 -31.46
CA VAL A 693 -16.05 23.04 -32.70
C VAL A 693 -15.79 22.16 -33.93
N TRP A 694 -16.39 22.51 -35.07
CA TRP A 694 -16.11 21.86 -36.36
C TRP A 694 -14.75 22.29 -36.93
N GLU A 695 -14.34 21.67 -38.04
CA GLU A 695 -13.03 21.89 -38.68
C GLU A 695 -12.70 23.36 -38.99
N ASP A 696 -13.70 24.14 -39.42
CA ASP A 696 -13.59 25.60 -39.66
C ASP A 696 -13.66 26.46 -38.38
N ARG A 697 -13.68 25.82 -37.20
CA ARG A 697 -13.83 26.39 -35.86
C ARG A 697 -15.14 27.14 -35.60
N SER A 698 -16.11 27.10 -36.51
CA SER A 698 -17.43 27.73 -36.31
C SER A 698 -18.49 26.71 -35.87
N PRO A 699 -19.43 27.06 -34.97
CA PRO A 699 -20.54 26.19 -34.61
C PRO A 699 -21.46 25.99 -35.82
N CYS A 700 -22.12 24.83 -35.90
CA CYS A 700 -23.21 24.62 -36.85
C CYS A 700 -24.53 25.00 -36.20
N THR A 701 -25.45 25.56 -36.98
CA THR A 701 -26.78 25.99 -36.51
C THR A 701 -27.90 25.06 -37.00
N ALA A 702 -29.02 25.10 -36.29
CA ALA A 702 -30.29 24.49 -36.66
C ALA A 702 -31.45 25.33 -36.09
N ALA A 703 -32.59 25.40 -36.79
CA ALA A 703 -33.77 26.14 -36.33
C ALA A 703 -34.30 25.64 -34.98
N LYS A 704 -34.17 24.32 -34.76
CA LYS A 704 -34.65 23.57 -33.61
C LYS A 704 -33.92 22.23 -33.53
N ALA A 705 -33.89 21.64 -32.34
CA ALA A 705 -33.63 20.22 -32.17
C ALA A 705 -34.79 19.52 -31.42
N VAL A 706 -34.87 18.20 -31.57
CA VAL A 706 -35.76 17.32 -30.83
C VAL A 706 -34.99 16.12 -30.28
N PHE A 707 -35.47 15.63 -29.13
CA PHE A 707 -34.84 14.59 -28.33
C PHE A 707 -35.85 13.47 -28.11
N PRO A 708 -36.13 12.63 -29.13
CA PRO A 708 -37.03 11.49 -28.96
C PRO A 708 -36.42 10.49 -27.97
N THR A 709 -37.30 9.79 -27.26
CA THR A 709 -36.97 8.62 -26.41
C THR A 709 -37.66 7.35 -26.91
N THR A 710 -38.45 7.43 -28.00
CA THR A 710 -39.26 6.34 -28.55
C THR A 710 -39.38 6.44 -30.08
N GLU A 711 -39.67 5.31 -30.73
CA GLU A 711 -39.87 5.23 -32.19
C GLU A 711 -41.05 6.11 -32.65
N GLN A 712 -42.13 6.18 -31.87
CA GLN A 712 -43.30 7.01 -32.17
C GLN A 712 -42.98 8.51 -32.16
N GLN A 713 -42.13 8.97 -31.24
CA GLN A 713 -41.66 10.37 -31.22
C GLN A 713 -40.73 10.68 -32.40
N LEU A 714 -39.88 9.73 -32.79
CA LEU A 714 -39.03 9.84 -33.98
C LEU A 714 -39.89 9.94 -35.27
N VAL A 715 -40.91 9.09 -35.40
CA VAL A 715 -41.90 9.15 -36.50
C VAL A 715 -42.64 10.48 -36.51
N ALA A 716 -43.09 10.98 -35.35
CA ALA A 716 -43.77 12.27 -35.24
C ALA A 716 -42.87 13.44 -35.66
N ALA A 717 -41.61 13.47 -35.23
CA ALA A 717 -40.64 14.49 -35.60
C ALA A 717 -40.36 14.55 -37.11
N VAL A 718 -40.12 13.39 -37.73
CA VAL A 718 -39.92 13.30 -39.19
C VAL A 718 -41.19 13.73 -39.94
N ALA A 719 -42.37 13.32 -39.47
CA ALA A 719 -43.64 13.72 -40.08
C ALA A 719 -43.94 15.23 -39.94
N GLU A 720 -43.55 15.87 -38.83
CA GLU A 720 -43.69 17.32 -38.64
C GLU A 720 -42.75 18.10 -39.57
N ALA A 721 -41.48 17.70 -39.65
CA ALA A 721 -40.50 18.33 -40.54
C ALA A 721 -40.88 18.20 -42.02
N VAL A 722 -41.37 17.03 -42.44
CA VAL A 722 -41.88 16.81 -43.81
C VAL A 722 -43.07 17.74 -44.13
N LYS A 723 -44.03 17.90 -43.21
CA LYS A 723 -45.14 18.85 -43.37
C LYS A 723 -44.68 20.31 -43.51
N LYS A 724 -43.50 20.63 -42.96
CA LYS A 724 -42.88 21.98 -43.00
C LYS A 724 -41.86 22.15 -44.13
N ASN A 725 -41.69 21.14 -45.00
CA ASN A 725 -40.63 21.08 -46.02
C ASN A 725 -39.22 21.34 -45.44
N GLN A 726 -38.98 20.86 -44.22
CA GLN A 726 -37.79 21.18 -43.43
C GLN A 726 -36.70 20.13 -43.63
N LYS A 727 -35.45 20.56 -43.87
CA LYS A 727 -34.29 19.66 -43.88
C LYS A 727 -34.07 19.05 -42.50
N ILE A 728 -33.62 17.79 -42.43
CA ILE A 728 -33.41 17.03 -41.20
C ILE A 728 -32.03 16.39 -41.23
N ASN A 729 -31.26 16.52 -40.15
CA ASN A 729 -30.13 15.63 -39.86
C ASN A 729 -30.31 14.94 -38.50
N VAL A 730 -29.63 13.81 -38.31
CA VAL A 730 -29.63 13.03 -37.06
C VAL A 730 -28.25 13.11 -36.43
N ILE A 731 -28.16 13.25 -35.11
CA ILE A 731 -26.89 13.31 -34.37
C ILE A 731 -26.93 12.47 -33.10
N GLY A 732 -25.97 11.55 -32.97
CA GLY A 732 -25.79 10.76 -31.76
C GLY A 732 -25.16 11.56 -30.61
N PRO A 733 -25.22 11.06 -29.37
CA PRO A 733 -24.36 11.54 -28.28
C PRO A 733 -22.89 11.50 -28.71
N TRP A 734 -22.13 12.52 -28.30
CA TRP A 734 -20.68 12.62 -28.51
C TRP A 734 -20.20 12.45 -29.97
N ALA A 735 -20.82 13.15 -30.92
CA ALA A 735 -20.48 13.06 -32.34
C ALA A 735 -18.97 13.25 -32.60
N HIS A 736 -18.30 12.21 -33.13
CA HIS A 736 -16.85 12.14 -33.33
C HIS A 736 -16.41 12.54 -34.76
N SER A 737 -17.33 13.00 -35.62
CA SER A 737 -16.95 13.47 -36.96
C SER A 737 -16.24 14.83 -36.88
N THR A 738 -15.11 14.97 -37.58
CA THR A 738 -14.46 16.27 -37.82
C THR A 738 -15.22 17.08 -38.88
N THR A 739 -15.73 16.40 -39.91
CA THR A 739 -16.50 16.98 -41.00
C THR A 739 -17.89 17.40 -40.55
N ARG A 740 -18.44 18.45 -41.18
CA ARG A 740 -19.77 19.04 -40.90
C ARG A 740 -20.97 18.16 -41.32
N LEU A 741 -20.81 16.83 -41.36
CA LEU A 741 -21.82 15.86 -41.80
C LEU A 741 -23.15 15.95 -41.02
N ALA A 742 -23.11 16.29 -39.73
CA ALA A 742 -24.31 16.44 -38.91
C ALA A 742 -25.01 17.80 -39.07
N CYS A 743 -24.44 18.76 -39.80
CA CYS A 743 -24.91 20.14 -39.85
C CYS A 743 -26.04 20.35 -40.86
N VAL A 744 -27.20 20.83 -40.39
CA VAL A 744 -28.43 20.95 -41.19
C VAL A 744 -28.70 22.37 -41.72
N GLY A 745 -28.09 23.39 -41.08
CA GLY A 745 -28.24 24.81 -41.42
C GLY A 745 -29.42 25.49 -40.71
N ASP A 746 -29.44 26.82 -40.69
CA ASP A 746 -30.32 27.64 -39.84
C ASP A 746 -31.82 27.35 -39.96
N GLY A 747 -32.29 26.89 -41.12
CA GLY A 747 -33.69 26.51 -41.33
C GLY A 747 -34.04 25.06 -40.95
N GLY A 748 -33.05 24.20 -40.68
CA GLY A 748 -33.24 22.76 -40.53
C GLY A 748 -33.54 22.27 -39.10
N LEU A 749 -33.95 21.00 -39.01
CA LEU A 749 -34.22 20.28 -37.76
C LEU A 749 -33.06 19.32 -37.44
N ILE A 750 -32.64 19.28 -36.17
CA ILE A 750 -31.76 18.24 -35.65
C ILE A 750 -32.56 17.24 -34.81
N ILE A 751 -32.38 15.95 -35.09
CA ILE A 751 -32.89 14.86 -34.24
C ILE A 751 -31.71 14.30 -33.46
N SER A 752 -31.68 14.51 -32.14
CA SER A 752 -30.62 13.95 -31.30
C SER A 752 -31.06 12.65 -30.65
N THR A 753 -30.31 11.57 -30.89
CA THR A 753 -30.66 10.23 -30.36
C THR A 753 -30.16 10.00 -28.94
N ARG A 754 -29.50 10.98 -28.30
CA ARG A 754 -28.86 10.85 -26.97
C ARG A 754 -29.78 10.33 -25.87
N ASP A 755 -31.07 10.62 -25.97
CA ASP A 755 -32.10 10.26 -24.99
C ASP A 755 -32.91 9.01 -25.42
N PHE A 756 -32.61 8.42 -26.58
CA PHE A 756 -33.20 7.17 -27.12
C PHE A 756 -32.22 6.00 -26.97
N ALA A 757 -31.99 5.56 -25.73
CA ALA A 757 -31.04 4.49 -25.41
C ALA A 757 -31.57 3.56 -24.30
N SER A 758 -32.34 2.53 -24.67
CA SER A 758 -32.67 1.43 -23.74
C SER A 758 -31.62 0.30 -23.77
N THR A 759 -31.71 -0.64 -22.82
CA THR A 759 -30.80 -1.78 -22.70
C THR A 759 -30.81 -2.66 -23.95
N PRO A 760 -29.65 -3.05 -24.53
CA PRO A 760 -29.59 -3.91 -25.70
C PRO A 760 -30.31 -5.26 -25.51
N LEU A 761 -31.02 -5.71 -26.53
CA LEU A 761 -31.71 -7.00 -26.54
C LEU A 761 -30.87 -8.03 -27.32
N VAL A 762 -30.34 -9.04 -26.61
CA VAL A 762 -29.46 -10.06 -27.21
C VAL A 762 -30.23 -11.36 -27.48
N ASN A 763 -30.10 -11.88 -28.70
CA ASN A 763 -30.48 -13.24 -29.06
C ASN A 763 -29.20 -14.06 -29.30
N ALA A 764 -28.74 -14.76 -28.26
CA ALA A 764 -27.50 -15.54 -28.29
C ALA A 764 -27.54 -16.71 -29.29
N ALA A 765 -28.73 -17.30 -29.55
CA ALA A 765 -28.89 -18.39 -30.51
C ALA A 765 -28.73 -17.91 -31.96
N ALA A 766 -29.31 -16.75 -32.30
CA ALA A 766 -29.11 -16.09 -33.59
C ALA A 766 -27.76 -15.34 -33.70
N LYS A 767 -27.05 -15.16 -32.57
CA LYS A 767 -25.85 -14.32 -32.41
C LYS A 767 -26.08 -12.85 -32.79
N THR A 768 -27.29 -12.34 -32.56
CA THR A 768 -27.68 -10.95 -32.88
C THR A 768 -27.90 -10.12 -31.63
N ILE A 769 -27.63 -8.82 -31.73
CA ILE A 769 -27.92 -7.82 -30.71
C ILE A 769 -28.72 -6.68 -31.34
N THR A 770 -29.84 -6.31 -30.73
CA THR A 770 -30.71 -5.21 -31.16
C THR A 770 -30.54 -4.04 -30.19
N VAL A 771 -30.34 -2.84 -30.73
CA VAL A 771 -30.08 -1.61 -29.95
C VAL A 771 -30.92 -0.44 -30.44
N ASP A 772 -31.26 0.46 -29.52
CA ASP A 772 -31.82 1.76 -29.85
C ASP A 772 -30.74 2.71 -30.43
N PRO A 773 -31.12 3.72 -31.23
CA PRO A 773 -30.16 4.52 -31.98
C PRO A 773 -29.29 5.48 -31.14
N GLY A 774 -29.55 5.62 -29.84
CA GLY A 774 -28.72 6.37 -28.89
C GLY A 774 -27.66 5.55 -28.16
N VAL A 775 -27.82 4.22 -28.10
CA VAL A 775 -26.91 3.32 -27.34
C VAL A 775 -25.48 3.46 -27.83
N ILE A 776 -24.54 3.74 -26.93
CA ILE A 776 -23.12 3.88 -27.28
C ILE A 776 -22.45 2.52 -27.49
N LEU A 777 -21.42 2.46 -28.33
CA LEU A 777 -20.71 1.21 -28.64
C LEU A 777 -20.19 0.51 -27.38
N ARG A 778 -19.73 1.25 -26.36
CA ARG A 778 -19.34 0.69 -25.05
C ARG A 778 -20.39 -0.25 -24.47
N ASP A 779 -21.64 0.20 -24.42
CA ASP A 779 -22.74 -0.55 -23.79
C ASP A 779 -23.18 -1.75 -24.65
N LEU A 780 -23.15 -1.60 -25.97
CA LEU A 780 -23.37 -2.68 -26.94
C LEU A 780 -22.30 -3.78 -26.77
N LEU A 781 -21.02 -3.40 -26.67
CA LEU A 781 -19.88 -4.29 -26.48
C LEU A 781 -19.97 -5.05 -25.15
N ASP A 782 -20.25 -4.34 -24.05
CA ASP A 782 -20.37 -4.95 -22.73
C ASP A 782 -21.61 -5.87 -22.63
N GLU A 783 -22.74 -5.54 -23.25
CA GLU A 783 -23.93 -6.41 -23.26
C GLU A 783 -23.76 -7.64 -24.17
N ALA A 784 -23.10 -7.52 -25.32
CA ALA A 784 -22.71 -8.68 -26.12
C ALA A 784 -21.82 -9.64 -25.30
N ALA A 785 -20.80 -9.09 -24.62
CA ALA A 785 -19.86 -9.86 -23.80
C ALA A 785 -20.54 -10.57 -22.61
N LYS A 786 -21.52 -9.93 -21.94
CA LYS A 786 -22.33 -10.57 -20.87
C LYS A 786 -23.04 -11.84 -21.35
N ASN A 787 -23.43 -11.87 -22.62
CA ASN A 787 -24.20 -12.96 -23.23
C ASN A 787 -23.32 -13.96 -24.01
N GLY A 788 -21.99 -13.94 -23.81
CA GLY A 788 -21.05 -14.87 -24.44
C GLY A 788 -20.79 -14.61 -25.93
N LEU A 789 -21.20 -13.45 -26.44
CA LEU A 789 -20.92 -13.00 -27.80
C LEU A 789 -19.75 -12.00 -27.80
N ALA A 790 -19.06 -11.88 -28.93
CA ALA A 790 -18.11 -10.80 -29.19
C ALA A 790 -18.58 -10.03 -30.42
N PHE A 791 -18.59 -8.71 -30.33
CA PHE A 791 -18.81 -7.87 -31.51
C PHE A 791 -17.50 -7.84 -32.33
N PRO A 792 -17.53 -8.07 -33.65
CA PRO A 792 -16.34 -8.46 -34.42
C PRO A 792 -15.39 -7.29 -34.74
N THR A 793 -15.81 -6.05 -34.57
CA THR A 793 -15.00 -4.86 -34.84
C THR A 793 -15.49 -3.67 -34.01
N SER A 794 -14.58 -2.78 -33.59
CA SER A 794 -14.90 -1.54 -32.89
C SER A 794 -13.94 -0.43 -33.31
N THR A 795 -14.44 0.81 -33.28
CA THR A 795 -13.62 2.02 -33.30
C THR A 795 -12.67 2.06 -32.11
N SER A 796 -11.58 2.84 -32.24
CA SER A 796 -10.66 3.17 -31.14
C SER A 796 -11.26 4.07 -30.05
N TRP A 797 -12.49 4.54 -30.26
CA TRP A 797 -13.24 5.37 -29.32
C TRP A 797 -14.72 4.96 -29.37
N ASP A 798 -15.26 4.51 -28.23
CA ASP A 798 -16.52 3.74 -28.16
C ASP A 798 -17.68 4.45 -27.43
N GLY A 799 -17.55 5.76 -27.20
CA GLY A 799 -18.65 6.63 -26.75
C GLY A 799 -19.58 7.12 -27.87
N VAL A 800 -19.35 6.73 -29.13
CA VAL A 800 -20.25 7.01 -30.25
C VAL A 800 -21.48 6.10 -30.18
N SER A 801 -22.66 6.62 -30.54
CA SER A 801 -23.87 5.80 -30.70
C SER A 801 -23.74 4.78 -31.84
N ALA A 802 -24.33 3.60 -31.66
CA ALA A 802 -24.39 2.54 -32.66
C ALA A 802 -24.97 3.01 -34.01
N ALA A 803 -26.07 3.78 -34.02
CA ALA A 803 -26.65 4.30 -35.27
C ALA A 803 -25.72 5.29 -35.98
N GLY A 804 -25.04 6.17 -35.23
CA GLY A 804 -24.00 7.05 -35.79
C GLY A 804 -22.83 6.26 -36.37
N SER A 805 -22.37 5.21 -35.69
CA SER A 805 -21.29 4.33 -36.15
C SER A 805 -21.63 3.57 -37.43
N VAL A 806 -22.87 3.05 -37.53
CA VAL A 806 -23.39 2.43 -38.76
C VAL A 806 -23.49 3.46 -39.89
N SER A 807 -24.09 4.62 -39.63
CA SER A 807 -24.34 5.66 -40.65
C SER A 807 -23.08 6.34 -41.20
N THR A 808 -21.92 6.16 -40.55
CA THR A 808 -20.64 6.76 -40.95
C THR A 808 -19.61 5.74 -41.45
N GLY A 809 -19.96 4.46 -41.51
CA GLY A 809 -19.00 3.39 -41.84
C GLY A 809 -17.86 3.26 -40.82
N ALA A 810 -18.12 3.64 -39.56
CA ALA A 810 -17.09 3.68 -38.53
C ALA A 810 -16.48 2.29 -38.32
N HIS A 811 -15.15 2.23 -38.23
CA HIS A 811 -14.42 0.97 -38.37
C HIS A 811 -13.31 0.78 -37.33
N GLY A 812 -12.93 -0.49 -37.14
CA GLY A 812 -11.72 -0.90 -36.45
C GLY A 812 -10.57 -1.21 -37.41
N SER A 813 -9.61 -2.01 -36.92
CA SER A 813 -8.48 -2.53 -37.69
C SER A 813 -8.63 -4.03 -37.90
N GLY A 814 -8.90 -4.49 -39.13
CA GLY A 814 -9.05 -5.90 -39.45
C GLY A 814 -9.31 -6.17 -40.93
N LEU A 815 -8.83 -7.32 -41.42
CA LEU A 815 -8.94 -7.77 -42.82
C LEU A 815 -9.59 -9.16 -42.94
N VAL A 816 -10.24 -9.64 -41.87
CA VAL A 816 -10.81 -10.99 -41.77
C VAL A 816 -12.31 -10.88 -41.49
N GLY A 817 -13.12 -11.80 -42.03
CA GLY A 817 -14.58 -11.74 -41.92
C GLY A 817 -15.17 -10.77 -42.95
N LYS A 818 -16.20 -10.00 -42.55
CA LYS A 818 -16.82 -8.98 -43.41
C LYS A 818 -16.06 -7.63 -43.42
N GLY A 819 -14.74 -7.65 -43.26
CA GLY A 819 -13.94 -6.43 -43.05
C GLY A 819 -14.14 -5.79 -41.67
N SER A 820 -13.70 -4.54 -41.51
CA SER A 820 -13.62 -3.87 -40.21
C SER A 820 -14.66 -2.77 -39.95
N ALA A 821 -15.54 -2.46 -40.90
CA ALA A 821 -16.55 -1.42 -40.74
C ALA A 821 -17.83 -1.94 -40.08
N ILE A 822 -18.41 -1.17 -39.15
CA ILE A 822 -19.51 -1.62 -38.28
C ILE A 822 -20.81 -1.85 -39.06
N ASN A 823 -21.03 -1.13 -40.16
CA ASN A 823 -22.19 -1.29 -41.04
C ASN A 823 -22.26 -2.68 -41.70
N GLU A 824 -21.12 -3.34 -41.98
CA GLU A 824 -21.07 -4.67 -42.62
C GLU A 824 -21.68 -5.78 -41.75
N TYR A 825 -21.75 -5.53 -40.43
CA TYR A 825 -22.30 -6.45 -39.44
C TYR A 825 -23.77 -6.17 -39.09
N VAL A 826 -24.41 -5.20 -39.73
CA VAL A 826 -25.85 -4.95 -39.60
C VAL A 826 -26.63 -6.03 -40.37
N VAL A 827 -27.41 -6.83 -39.65
CA VAL A 827 -28.27 -7.89 -40.21
C VAL A 827 -29.76 -7.50 -40.29
N GLY A 828 -30.11 -6.30 -39.81
CA GLY A 828 -31.45 -5.74 -39.86
C GLY A 828 -31.47 -4.32 -39.30
N LEU A 829 -32.31 -3.46 -39.87
CA LEU A 829 -32.42 -2.05 -39.50
C LEU A 829 -33.88 -1.59 -39.67
N ARG A 830 -34.39 -0.76 -38.74
CA ARG A 830 -35.63 0.01 -38.96
C ARG A 830 -35.23 1.43 -39.35
N ILE A 831 -35.88 1.98 -40.38
CA ILE A 831 -35.66 3.35 -40.85
C ILE A 831 -37.00 4.07 -40.86
N VAL A 832 -37.06 5.24 -40.21
CA VAL A 832 -38.20 6.15 -40.30
C VAL A 832 -38.03 7.01 -41.55
N VAL A 833 -38.96 6.89 -42.51
CA VAL A 833 -38.91 7.64 -43.78
C VAL A 833 -40.22 8.43 -44.04
N PRO A 834 -40.17 9.51 -44.84
CA PRO A 834 -41.37 10.25 -45.23
C PRO A 834 -42.37 9.38 -46.00
N ARG A 835 -43.66 9.50 -45.66
CA ARG A 835 -44.75 8.69 -46.25
C ARG A 835 -44.91 8.87 -47.77
N ALA A 836 -44.39 9.96 -48.33
CA ALA A 836 -44.39 10.25 -49.76
C ALA A 836 -43.37 9.42 -50.58
N CYS A 837 -42.37 8.81 -49.93
CA CYS A 837 -41.30 8.08 -50.63
C CYS A 837 -41.66 6.64 -51.03
N PHE A 838 -42.89 6.18 -50.74
CA PHE A 838 -43.28 4.76 -50.78
C PHE A 838 -44.21 4.35 -51.95
N SER A 839 -44.37 5.19 -52.97
CA SER A 839 -45.18 4.88 -54.16
C SER A 839 -44.51 3.96 -55.19
N GLY A 840 -43.23 3.56 -54.98
CA GLY A 840 -42.44 2.81 -55.96
C GLY A 840 -41.44 1.79 -55.41
N LEU A 841 -41.51 1.45 -54.11
CA LEU A 841 -40.65 0.42 -53.49
C LEU A 841 -41.51 -0.66 -52.83
N ARG A 842 -41.29 -1.91 -53.24
CA ARG A 842 -41.80 -3.14 -52.62
C ARG A 842 -40.62 -3.91 -52.02
#